data_AF-A0AAJ7DXL9-F1
#
_entry.id   AF-A0AAJ7DXL9-F1
#
_cell.length_a   1.000
_cell.length_b   1.000
_cell.length_c   1.000
_cell.angle_alpha   90.00
_cell.angle_beta   90.00
_cell.angle_gamma   90.00
#
_symmetry.space_group_name_H-M   'P 1'
#
loop_
_entity.id
_entity.type
_entity.pdbx_description
1 polymer ?
#
loop_
_entity_poly.entity_id
_entity_poly.type
_entity_poly.pdbx_seq_one_letter_code
_entity_poly.pdbx_strand_id
1 'polypeptide(L)'
;MDKDKSTMLALLQLLHKYNFKDTEELFRKEANLIDVSIEDAQQSDSEVNSVLSAYKSEGDPALYEKSYGELKKFVEGSLDIYKHELGTILYPVLVHMYLELIYNNHSDEGKQLVEKYSPNLEEYYQNDLKKLSHVTKREHMAGNELTDTFKSNQFIIRMSRDTLSILKRYLQEKKHSILLNIIQEHLYFDMYEGVARNKNQIEATSGALVGEATRQDNKAKVYYGLLKEPDIQCVPPSVTEEEEEDNGGPDSDKPKKKKPKKDPLFSKKTKSDPNAPPIGRMPLPNLKDVDKLEKIKALREASKRVVLGPDSLPSICFYTLMNSVNTVISAEIAEDSSLLAVGFNDSAIKVWSLVPQKLRIMKDGEQLADVEREAEDVLVRMMDEKTAETVRTLYGHSGPVYCLSFSPDRNLLLSCAEDGTVRLWSLHTWTCVVCYKGHLFPVWSVKFSPHGYYFATGSHDKTARLWATDSHQPLRIFAGHYSDVDVVQFHPNSNYIASGSSDMTIRLWDCVSGNQVRLMTGHKAPIYSLAFSAEGRFLASAGADSRILIWDLAHGHLVAALPSHTASVYCLSFSRDGNILVSGSLDCSIKLWDFTKLAEEMSLEDVNVSHNPDVKTCTESYLLRSFGTKNSPILALHFTRRNLLFGIGRFDAS
;
A
#
# COMPACT_ATOMS: atom_id res chain seq x y z
N MET A 1 -50.49 4.32 2.58
CA MET A 1 -50.98 3.07 3.19
C MET A 1 -50.02 1.90 2.96
N ASP A 2 -49.49 1.66 1.75
CA ASP A 2 -48.60 0.50 1.52
C ASP A 2 -47.20 0.64 2.13
N LYS A 3 -46.63 1.85 2.21
CA LYS A 3 -45.33 2.09 2.86
C LYS A 3 -45.37 1.82 4.38
N ASP A 4 -46.49 2.13 5.03
CA ASP A 4 -46.65 1.96 6.47
C ASP A 4 -46.75 0.47 6.85
N LYS A 5 -47.36 -0.35 5.99
CA LYS A 5 -47.42 -1.81 6.16
C LYS A 5 -46.05 -2.47 6.05
N SER A 6 -45.20 -2.05 5.11
CA SER A 6 -43.84 -2.58 4.98
C SER A 6 -42.96 -2.26 6.19
N THR A 7 -43.09 -1.05 6.75
CA THR A 7 -42.33 -0.65 7.94
C THR A 7 -42.82 -1.39 9.19
N MET A 8 -44.13 -1.62 9.30
CA MET A 8 -44.73 -2.40 10.40
C MET A 8 -44.27 -3.86 10.35
N LEU A 9 -44.20 -4.48 9.16
CA LEU A 9 -43.69 -5.85 8.98
C LEU A 9 -42.19 -5.97 9.31
N ALA A 10 -41.37 -4.99 8.91
CA ALA A 10 -39.95 -4.97 9.23
C ALA A 10 -39.68 -4.83 10.74
N LEU A 11 -40.49 -4.03 11.45
CA LEU A 11 -40.42 -3.93 12.92
C LEU A 11 -40.82 -5.24 13.60
N LEU A 12 -41.86 -5.91 13.10
CA LEU A 12 -42.30 -7.20 13.62
C LEU A 12 -41.21 -8.28 13.44
N GLN A 13 -40.53 -8.30 12.29
CA GLN A 13 -39.38 -9.17 12.03
C GLN A 13 -38.20 -8.88 12.98
N LEU A 14 -37.95 -7.61 13.29
CA LEU A 14 -36.89 -7.22 14.21
C LEU A 14 -37.20 -7.68 15.64
N LEU A 15 -38.43 -7.46 16.11
CA LEU A 15 -38.88 -7.91 17.43
C LEU A 15 -38.79 -9.44 17.57
N HIS A 16 -39.16 -10.16 16.51
CA HIS A 16 -39.04 -11.62 16.45
C HIS A 16 -37.56 -12.08 16.48
N LYS A 17 -36.68 -11.42 15.71
CA LYS A 17 -35.24 -11.72 15.66
C LYS A 17 -34.56 -11.55 17.03
N TYR A 18 -34.98 -10.58 17.82
CA TYR A 18 -34.46 -10.35 19.16
C TYR A 18 -35.27 -11.04 20.28
N ASN A 19 -36.24 -11.89 19.91
CA ASN A 19 -36.99 -12.78 20.80
C ASN A 19 -37.86 -12.06 21.87
N PHE A 20 -38.35 -10.85 21.57
CA PHE A 20 -39.19 -10.05 22.48
C PHE A 20 -40.68 -10.34 22.26
N LYS A 21 -41.15 -11.47 22.81
CA LYS A 21 -42.51 -12.00 22.58
C LYS A 21 -43.65 -11.10 23.10
N ASP A 22 -43.49 -10.53 24.29
CA ASP A 22 -44.54 -9.70 24.91
C ASP A 22 -44.78 -8.39 24.13
N THR A 23 -43.69 -7.78 23.64
CA THR A 23 -43.78 -6.58 22.81
C THR A 23 -44.29 -6.86 21.42
N GLU A 24 -44.04 -8.06 20.87
CA GLU A 24 -44.58 -8.51 19.59
C GLU A 24 -46.12 -8.63 19.66
N GLU A 25 -46.66 -9.22 20.74
CA GLU A 25 -48.11 -9.36 20.92
C GLU A 25 -48.80 -8.00 21.15
N LEU A 26 -48.20 -7.10 21.93
CA LEU A 26 -48.71 -5.75 22.14
C LEU A 26 -48.75 -4.96 20.82
N PHE A 27 -47.66 -5.02 20.05
CA PHE A 27 -47.56 -4.32 18.77
C PHE A 27 -48.57 -4.86 17.74
N ARG A 28 -48.79 -6.18 17.68
CA ARG A 28 -49.84 -6.78 16.83
C ARG A 28 -51.25 -6.29 17.17
N LYS A 29 -51.55 -6.12 18.46
CA LYS A 29 -52.85 -5.59 18.93
C LYS A 29 -53.02 -4.12 18.58
N GLU A 30 -51.97 -3.31 18.75
CA GLU A 30 -52.02 -1.87 18.43
C GLU A 30 -52.11 -1.61 16.91
N ALA A 31 -51.47 -2.45 16.10
CA ALA A 31 -51.46 -2.30 14.64
C ALA A 31 -52.69 -2.89 13.92
N ASN A 32 -53.64 -3.52 14.62
CA ASN A 32 -54.82 -4.19 14.03
C ASN A 32 -54.47 -5.21 12.92
N LEU A 33 -53.35 -5.93 13.07
CA LEU A 33 -52.87 -6.95 12.12
C LEU A 33 -53.19 -8.34 12.68
N ILE A 34 -54.45 -8.77 12.58
CA ILE A 34 -54.92 -10.04 13.18
C ILE A 34 -54.63 -11.26 12.26
N ASP A 35 -54.49 -11.07 10.94
CA ASP A 35 -54.31 -12.16 9.97
C ASP A 35 -53.18 -11.88 8.96
N VAL A 36 -51.93 -11.71 9.42
CA VAL A 36 -50.76 -11.70 8.51
C VAL A 36 -49.77 -12.77 8.95
N SER A 37 -49.74 -13.87 8.22
CA SER A 37 -48.75 -14.93 8.36
C SER A 37 -47.38 -14.44 7.88
N ILE A 38 -46.34 -14.71 8.66
CA ILE A 38 -44.93 -14.29 8.40
C ILE A 38 -44.30 -15.08 7.24
N GLU A 39 -45.00 -16.07 6.68
CA GLU A 39 -44.48 -16.98 5.66
C GLU A 39 -44.18 -16.30 4.32
N ASP A 40 -44.85 -15.20 3.97
CA ASP A 40 -44.61 -14.48 2.71
C ASP A 40 -43.38 -13.55 2.74
N ALA A 41 -42.63 -13.49 3.84
CA ALA A 41 -41.47 -12.63 4.01
C ALA A 41 -40.14 -13.39 4.23
N GLN A 42 -40.08 -14.68 3.85
CA GLN A 42 -38.82 -15.46 3.80
C GLN A 42 -37.89 -15.05 2.63
N GLN A 43 -38.21 -13.98 1.89
CA GLN A 43 -37.42 -13.51 0.74
C GLN A 43 -36.31 -12.50 1.10
N SER A 44 -35.83 -12.44 2.34
CA SER A 44 -34.61 -11.69 2.70
C SER A 44 -33.35 -12.55 2.81
N ASP A 45 -33.44 -13.87 2.62
CA ASP A 45 -32.28 -14.75 2.41
C ASP A 45 -31.87 -14.81 0.92
N SER A 46 -32.38 -13.89 0.09
CA SER A 46 -32.19 -13.87 -1.37
C SER A 46 -30.73 -13.87 -1.82
N GLU A 47 -29.81 -13.21 -1.11
CA GLU A 47 -28.40 -13.17 -1.53
C GLU A 47 -27.67 -14.47 -1.17
N VAL A 48 -27.93 -15.03 0.01
CA VAL A 48 -27.30 -16.29 0.41
C VAL A 48 -27.94 -17.47 -0.33
N ASN A 49 -29.26 -17.49 -0.52
CA ASN A 49 -29.93 -18.54 -1.31
C ASN A 49 -29.72 -18.42 -2.82
N SER A 50 -29.54 -17.21 -3.38
CA SER A 50 -29.15 -17.08 -4.80
C SER A 50 -27.71 -17.55 -5.03
N VAL A 51 -26.78 -17.18 -4.15
CA VAL A 51 -25.38 -17.67 -4.20
C VAL A 51 -25.27 -19.16 -3.87
N LEU A 52 -26.14 -19.72 -3.02
CA LEU A 52 -26.20 -21.17 -2.74
C LEU A 52 -26.91 -21.97 -3.86
N SER A 53 -27.74 -21.33 -4.68
CA SER A 53 -28.38 -21.96 -5.83
C SER A 53 -27.46 -22.07 -7.05
N ALA A 54 -26.40 -21.26 -7.12
CA ALA A 54 -25.38 -21.32 -8.18
C ALA A 54 -24.69 -22.70 -8.28
N TYR A 55 -24.44 -23.35 -7.14
CA TYR A 55 -23.79 -24.67 -7.10
C TYR A 55 -24.76 -25.86 -7.17
N LYS A 56 -26.06 -25.63 -7.44
CA LYS A 56 -27.02 -26.72 -7.68
C LYS A 56 -26.98 -27.14 -9.14
N SER A 57 -25.87 -27.74 -9.58
CA SER A 57 -25.89 -28.55 -10.79
C SER A 57 -25.88 -30.03 -10.40
N GLU A 58 -26.95 -30.74 -10.76
CA GLU A 58 -27.01 -32.21 -10.74
C GLU A 58 -26.16 -32.76 -11.91
N GLY A 59 -24.90 -32.36 -11.99
CA GLY A 59 -23.96 -32.83 -13.00
C GLY A 59 -23.24 -34.08 -12.52
N ASP A 60 -23.15 -35.12 -13.35
CA ASP A 60 -22.31 -36.29 -13.05
C ASP A 60 -20.85 -35.85 -12.80
N PRO A 61 -20.21 -36.23 -11.69
CA PRO A 61 -18.83 -35.84 -11.37
C PRO A 61 -17.81 -36.22 -12.45
N ALA A 62 -18.02 -37.33 -13.15
CA ALA A 62 -17.16 -37.78 -14.25
C ALA A 62 -17.21 -36.84 -15.48
N LEU A 63 -18.30 -36.08 -15.66
CA LEU A 63 -18.42 -35.10 -16.74
C LEU A 63 -17.53 -33.88 -16.50
N TYR A 64 -17.21 -33.54 -15.25
CA TYR A 64 -16.33 -32.41 -14.92
C TYR A 64 -14.93 -32.63 -15.48
N GLU A 65 -14.34 -33.79 -15.21
CA GLU A 65 -13.01 -34.13 -15.69
C GLU A 65 -12.95 -34.14 -17.23
N LYS A 66 -13.95 -34.75 -17.87
CA LYS A 66 -14.05 -34.78 -19.34
C LYS A 66 -14.21 -33.38 -19.93
N SER A 67 -15.09 -32.56 -19.34
CA SER A 67 -15.35 -31.20 -19.82
C SER A 67 -14.11 -30.31 -19.71
N TYR A 68 -13.41 -30.37 -18.58
CA TYR A 68 -12.15 -29.64 -18.41
C TYR A 68 -11.07 -30.13 -19.39
N GLY A 69 -10.95 -31.45 -19.58
CA GLY A 69 -10.03 -32.03 -20.55
C GLY A 69 -10.31 -31.60 -21.99
N GLU A 70 -11.58 -31.46 -22.37
CA GLU A 70 -11.97 -30.94 -23.69
C GLU A 70 -11.68 -29.44 -23.84
N LEU A 71 -11.98 -28.63 -22.81
CA LEU A 71 -11.63 -27.21 -22.79
C LEU A 71 -10.12 -27.01 -22.93
N LYS A 72 -9.32 -27.78 -22.19
CA LYS A 72 -7.85 -27.73 -22.28
C LYS A 72 -7.35 -28.05 -23.69
N LYS A 73 -7.85 -29.13 -24.31
CA LYS A 73 -7.48 -29.48 -25.69
C LYS A 73 -7.85 -28.39 -26.70
N PHE A 74 -8.97 -27.71 -26.49
CA PHE A 74 -9.38 -26.58 -27.32
C PHE A 74 -8.41 -25.40 -27.18
N VAL A 75 -8.02 -25.04 -25.95
CA VAL A 75 -7.03 -23.98 -25.71
C VAL A 75 -5.68 -24.32 -26.36
N GLU A 76 -5.20 -25.56 -26.16
CA GLU A 76 -3.92 -26.01 -26.72
C GLU A 76 -3.92 -26.09 -28.25
N GLY A 77 -5.07 -26.39 -28.87
CA GLY A 77 -5.26 -26.45 -30.31
C GLY A 77 -5.60 -25.12 -30.98
N SER A 78 -5.78 -24.05 -30.20
CA SER A 78 -6.02 -22.70 -30.74
C SER A 78 -4.73 -22.06 -31.27
N LEU A 79 -4.88 -21.06 -32.15
CA LEU A 79 -3.74 -20.31 -32.69
C LEU A 79 -2.96 -19.63 -31.56
N ASP A 80 -1.63 -19.59 -31.67
CA ASP A 80 -0.75 -19.05 -30.61
C ASP A 80 -1.10 -17.61 -30.21
N ILE A 81 -1.60 -16.79 -31.15
CA ILE A 81 -2.08 -15.42 -30.91
C ILE A 81 -3.19 -15.39 -29.83
N TYR A 82 -4.10 -16.36 -29.86
CA TYR A 82 -5.28 -16.42 -28.99
C TYR A 82 -5.08 -17.36 -27.81
N LYS A 83 -4.18 -18.33 -27.95
CA LYS A 83 -3.87 -19.37 -26.97
C LYS A 83 -3.53 -18.81 -25.60
N HIS A 84 -2.75 -17.75 -25.55
CA HIS A 84 -2.30 -17.17 -24.28
C HIS A 84 -3.45 -16.49 -23.52
N GLU A 85 -4.35 -15.77 -24.21
CA GLU A 85 -5.55 -15.21 -23.58
C GLU A 85 -6.50 -16.31 -23.14
N LEU A 86 -6.74 -17.31 -23.98
CA LEU A 86 -7.62 -18.44 -23.64
C LEU A 86 -7.06 -19.28 -22.48
N GLY A 87 -5.73 -19.33 -22.32
CA GLY A 87 -5.06 -19.99 -21.19
C GLY A 87 -5.42 -19.39 -19.83
N THR A 88 -5.74 -18.10 -19.75
CA THR A 88 -6.10 -17.43 -18.49
C THR A 88 -7.39 -17.96 -17.85
N ILE A 89 -8.25 -18.60 -18.64
CA ILE A 89 -9.53 -19.16 -18.20
C ILE A 89 -9.33 -20.49 -17.46
N LEU A 90 -8.23 -21.20 -17.73
CA LEU A 90 -7.99 -22.55 -17.19
C LEU A 90 -7.92 -22.56 -15.66
N TYR A 91 -7.20 -21.61 -15.06
CA TYR A 91 -7.05 -21.52 -13.61
C TYR A 91 -8.40 -21.29 -12.89
N PRO A 92 -9.15 -20.22 -13.16
CA PRO A 92 -10.36 -19.94 -12.40
C PRO A 92 -11.46 -20.99 -12.67
N VAL A 93 -11.56 -21.53 -13.89
CA VAL A 93 -12.49 -22.63 -14.17
C VAL A 93 -12.13 -23.88 -13.35
N LEU A 94 -10.85 -24.22 -13.25
CA LEU A 94 -10.42 -25.36 -12.42
C LEU A 94 -10.80 -25.16 -10.95
N VAL A 95 -10.55 -23.96 -10.40
CA VAL A 95 -10.87 -23.63 -9.01
C VAL A 95 -12.37 -23.68 -8.77
N HIS A 96 -13.20 -23.07 -9.62
CA HIS A 96 -14.66 -23.10 -9.46
C HIS A 96 -15.24 -24.52 -9.61
N MET A 97 -14.75 -25.31 -10.57
CA MET A 97 -15.14 -26.73 -10.70
C MET A 97 -14.78 -27.53 -9.45
N TYR A 98 -13.59 -27.30 -8.88
CA TYR A 98 -13.16 -27.95 -7.64
C TYR A 98 -14.04 -27.56 -6.45
N LEU A 99 -14.36 -26.27 -6.30
CA LEU A 99 -15.24 -25.78 -5.23
C LEU A 99 -16.66 -26.32 -5.36
N GLU A 100 -17.20 -26.43 -6.58
CA GLU A 100 -18.51 -27.04 -6.81
C GLU A 100 -18.53 -28.52 -6.39
N LEU A 101 -17.51 -29.29 -6.77
CA LEU A 101 -17.39 -30.70 -6.42
C LEU A 101 -17.31 -30.91 -4.91
N ILE A 102 -16.50 -30.13 -4.19
CA ILE A 102 -16.41 -30.21 -2.72
C ILE A 102 -17.74 -29.81 -2.07
N TYR A 103 -18.41 -28.78 -2.59
CA TYR A 103 -19.69 -28.34 -2.07
C TYR A 103 -20.77 -29.43 -2.19
N ASN A 104 -20.73 -30.20 -3.28
CA ASN A 104 -21.60 -31.36 -3.54
C ASN A 104 -21.12 -32.66 -2.85
N ASN A 105 -20.10 -32.59 -2.00
CA ASN A 105 -19.49 -33.72 -1.26
C ASN A 105 -18.75 -34.77 -2.12
N HIS A 106 -18.32 -34.40 -3.33
CA HIS A 106 -17.49 -35.22 -4.23
C HIS A 106 -15.99 -34.94 -4.01
N SER A 107 -15.49 -35.24 -2.81
CA SER A 107 -14.11 -34.89 -2.41
C SER A 107 -13.04 -35.68 -3.18
N ASP A 108 -13.29 -36.95 -3.50
CA ASP A 108 -12.30 -37.82 -4.12
C ASP A 108 -12.08 -37.44 -5.59
N GLU A 109 -13.18 -37.14 -6.30
CA GLU A 109 -13.16 -36.67 -7.68
C GLU A 109 -12.52 -35.28 -7.79
N GLY A 110 -12.83 -34.38 -6.86
CA GLY A 110 -12.19 -33.07 -6.77
C GLY A 110 -10.67 -33.18 -6.58
N LYS A 111 -10.22 -34.09 -5.71
CA LYS A 111 -8.79 -34.34 -5.48
C LYS A 111 -8.09 -34.89 -6.73
N GLN A 112 -8.68 -35.88 -7.40
CA GLN A 112 -8.14 -36.43 -8.65
C GLN A 112 -8.01 -35.36 -9.74
N LEU A 113 -9.01 -34.47 -9.86
CA LEU A 113 -9.01 -33.37 -10.83
C LEU A 113 -7.87 -32.38 -10.56
N VAL A 114 -7.66 -31.97 -9.30
CA VAL A 114 -6.55 -31.07 -8.94
C VAL A 114 -5.20 -31.76 -9.12
N GLU A 115 -5.02 -33.00 -8.68
CA GLU A 115 -3.74 -33.72 -8.84
C GLU A 115 -3.35 -33.90 -10.32
N LYS A 116 -4.33 -34.16 -11.20
CA LYS A 116 -4.09 -34.36 -12.63
C LYS A 116 -3.75 -33.06 -13.38
N TYR A 117 -4.40 -31.96 -13.03
CA TYR A 117 -4.30 -30.70 -13.79
C TYR A 117 -3.42 -29.62 -13.12
N SER A 118 -3.12 -29.73 -11.83
CA SER A 118 -2.31 -28.76 -11.08
C SER A 118 -0.91 -28.53 -11.66
N PRO A 119 -0.11 -29.56 -12.02
CA PRO A 119 1.21 -29.35 -12.61
C PRO A 119 1.22 -28.64 -13.98
N ASN A 120 0.07 -28.60 -14.66
CA ASN A 120 -0.04 -27.98 -15.98
C ASN A 120 -0.39 -26.49 -15.92
N LEU A 121 -0.74 -25.98 -14.74
CA LEU A 121 -1.04 -24.56 -14.54
C LEU A 121 0.26 -23.79 -14.29
N GLU A 122 0.15 -22.46 -14.42
CA GLU A 122 1.27 -21.57 -14.20
C GLU A 122 1.81 -21.67 -12.77
N GLU A 123 3.14 -21.57 -12.63
CA GLU A 123 3.85 -21.82 -11.35
C GLU A 123 3.36 -20.92 -10.21
N TYR A 124 2.96 -19.69 -10.53
CA TYR A 124 2.54 -18.72 -9.52
C TYR A 124 1.20 -19.04 -8.85
N TYR A 125 0.36 -19.88 -9.45
CA TYR A 125 -0.88 -20.34 -8.81
C TYR A 125 -0.70 -21.57 -7.91
N GLN A 126 0.49 -22.18 -7.90
CA GLN A 126 0.72 -23.42 -7.14
C GLN A 126 0.54 -23.24 -5.64
N ASN A 127 0.84 -22.07 -5.08
CA ASN A 127 0.65 -21.79 -3.65
C ASN A 127 -0.84 -21.78 -3.29
N ASP A 128 -1.67 -21.20 -4.14
CA ASP A 128 -3.12 -21.18 -3.93
C ASP A 128 -3.72 -22.56 -4.11
N LEU A 129 -3.25 -23.33 -5.10
CA LEU A 129 -3.66 -24.72 -5.29
C LEU A 129 -3.24 -25.61 -4.12
N LYS A 130 -2.07 -25.37 -3.52
CA LYS A 130 -1.66 -26.04 -2.27
C LYS A 130 -2.57 -25.65 -1.11
N LYS A 131 -2.93 -24.38 -0.96
CA LYS A 131 -3.90 -23.97 0.08
C LYS A 131 -5.26 -24.64 -0.14
N LEU A 132 -5.73 -24.68 -1.39
CA LEU A 132 -6.97 -25.33 -1.80
C LEU A 132 -6.95 -26.84 -1.57
N SER A 133 -5.84 -27.53 -1.77
CA SER A 133 -5.77 -28.99 -1.58
C SER A 133 -6.02 -29.44 -0.13
N HIS A 134 -5.94 -28.52 0.84
CA HIS A 134 -6.30 -28.80 2.24
C HIS A 134 -7.82 -28.72 2.49
N VAL A 135 -8.58 -28.11 1.57
CA VAL A 135 -10.03 -27.97 1.64
C VAL A 135 -10.67 -29.18 0.99
N THR A 136 -11.02 -30.19 1.77
CA THR A 136 -11.62 -31.44 1.24
C THR A 136 -13.11 -31.57 1.56
N LYS A 137 -13.57 -30.93 2.64
CA LYS A 137 -14.96 -31.00 3.10
C LYS A 137 -15.63 -29.64 3.00
N ARG A 138 -16.97 -29.65 2.89
CA ARG A 138 -17.80 -28.44 2.96
C ARG A 138 -17.54 -27.62 4.23
N GLU A 139 -17.27 -28.27 5.36
CA GLU A 139 -16.94 -27.57 6.62
C GLU A 139 -15.63 -26.78 6.53
N HIS A 140 -14.66 -27.26 5.75
CA HIS A 140 -13.36 -26.57 5.59
C HIS A 140 -13.47 -25.33 4.69
N MET A 141 -14.55 -25.22 3.91
CA MET A 141 -14.83 -24.01 3.13
C MET A 141 -15.28 -22.86 4.03
N ALA A 142 -16.01 -23.17 5.11
CA ALA A 142 -16.44 -22.15 6.06
C ALA A 142 -15.22 -21.69 6.88
N GLY A 143 -14.76 -20.46 6.62
CA GLY A 143 -13.64 -19.85 7.33
C GLY A 143 -12.30 -19.89 6.59
N ASN A 144 -12.24 -20.48 5.39
CA ASN A 144 -11.09 -20.26 4.51
C ASN A 144 -11.34 -19.02 3.65
N GLU A 145 -10.50 -18.00 3.84
CA GLU A 145 -10.62 -16.73 3.13
C GLU A 145 -10.59 -16.88 1.62
N LEU A 146 -9.80 -17.83 1.11
CA LEU A 146 -9.66 -18.04 -0.32
C LEU A 146 -10.96 -18.63 -0.92
N THR A 147 -11.62 -19.56 -0.24
CA THR A 147 -12.89 -20.10 -0.73
C THR A 147 -14.02 -19.08 -0.66
N ASP A 148 -14.04 -18.27 0.40
CA ASP A 148 -15.04 -17.20 0.57
C ASP A 148 -14.87 -16.10 -0.49
N THR A 149 -13.64 -15.74 -0.83
CA THR A 149 -13.33 -14.75 -1.88
C THR A 149 -13.73 -15.24 -3.27
N PHE A 150 -13.41 -16.48 -3.65
CA PHE A 150 -13.87 -17.06 -4.92
C PHE A 150 -15.40 -17.25 -4.97
N LYS A 151 -16.05 -17.55 -3.85
CA LYS A 151 -17.51 -17.72 -3.83
C LYS A 151 -18.27 -16.39 -3.96
N SER A 152 -17.77 -15.34 -3.34
CA SER A 152 -18.44 -14.03 -3.29
C SER A 152 -18.16 -13.14 -4.50
N ASN A 153 -17.05 -13.37 -5.22
CA ASN A 153 -16.63 -12.50 -6.32
C ASN A 153 -16.61 -13.23 -7.65
N GLN A 154 -16.81 -12.47 -8.73
CA GLN A 154 -16.54 -12.93 -10.08
C GLN A 154 -15.07 -12.70 -10.40
N PHE A 155 -14.40 -13.72 -10.95
CA PHE A 155 -13.01 -13.62 -11.35
C PHE A 155 -12.91 -12.83 -12.66
N ILE A 156 -12.13 -11.75 -12.65
CA ILE A 156 -12.05 -10.81 -13.76
C ILE A 156 -10.96 -11.23 -14.75
N ILE A 157 -11.32 -11.38 -16.01
CA ILE A 157 -10.42 -11.71 -17.11
C ILE A 157 -10.54 -10.65 -18.20
N ARG A 158 -9.41 -10.06 -18.59
CA ARG A 158 -9.34 -9.15 -19.74
C ARG A 158 -9.07 -9.95 -21.01
N MET A 159 -9.88 -9.78 -22.03
CA MET A 159 -9.70 -10.50 -23.29
C MET A 159 -10.12 -9.68 -24.50
N SER A 160 -9.46 -9.94 -25.62
CA SER A 160 -9.81 -9.28 -26.88
C SER A 160 -11.19 -9.74 -27.37
N ARG A 161 -11.85 -8.87 -28.14
CA ARG A 161 -13.15 -9.18 -28.74
C ARG A 161 -13.12 -10.46 -29.60
N ASP A 162 -12.01 -10.68 -30.31
CA ASP A 162 -11.85 -11.83 -31.21
C ASP A 162 -11.71 -13.13 -30.41
N THR A 163 -10.88 -13.18 -29.37
CA THR A 163 -10.73 -14.37 -28.52
C THR A 163 -12.02 -14.74 -27.82
N LEU A 164 -12.75 -13.74 -27.33
CA LEU A 164 -14.05 -13.92 -26.68
C LEU A 164 -15.09 -14.48 -27.66
N SER A 165 -15.06 -14.05 -28.92
CA SER A 165 -15.96 -14.58 -29.96
C SER A 165 -15.68 -16.06 -30.28
N ILE A 166 -14.40 -16.43 -30.36
CA ILE A 166 -13.94 -17.81 -30.60
C ILE A 166 -14.35 -18.71 -29.42
N LEU A 167 -14.16 -18.26 -28.19
CA LEU A 167 -14.58 -18.98 -26.99
C LEU A 167 -16.10 -19.18 -26.95
N LYS A 168 -16.88 -18.12 -27.21
CA LYS A 168 -18.35 -18.19 -27.23
C LYS A 168 -18.85 -19.20 -28.27
N ARG A 169 -18.25 -19.22 -29.46
CA ARG A 169 -18.59 -20.18 -30.51
C ARG A 169 -18.32 -21.62 -30.08
N TYR A 170 -17.16 -21.88 -29.48
CA TYR A 170 -16.81 -23.21 -28.96
C TYR A 170 -17.79 -23.71 -27.90
N LEU A 171 -18.15 -22.84 -26.94
CA LEU A 171 -19.11 -23.18 -25.87
C LEU A 171 -20.52 -23.48 -26.40
N GLN A 172 -20.95 -22.78 -27.45
CA GLN A 172 -22.26 -22.98 -28.09
C GLN A 172 -22.33 -24.26 -28.95
N GLU A 173 -21.28 -24.58 -29.71
CA GLU A 173 -21.26 -25.73 -30.63
C GLU A 173 -21.37 -27.07 -29.90
N LYS A 174 -20.70 -27.22 -28.76
CA LYS A 174 -20.62 -28.50 -28.03
C LYS A 174 -21.70 -28.72 -26.97
N LYS A 175 -22.58 -27.74 -26.72
CA LYS A 175 -23.61 -27.79 -25.65
C LYS A 175 -23.04 -28.16 -24.27
N HIS A 176 -21.86 -27.63 -23.92
CA HIS A 176 -21.29 -27.84 -22.58
C HIS A 176 -22.05 -27.02 -21.54
N SER A 177 -23.16 -27.55 -21.01
CA SER A 177 -24.00 -26.86 -20.02
C SER A 177 -23.21 -26.51 -18.75
N ILE A 178 -22.41 -27.45 -18.23
CA ILE A 178 -21.64 -27.25 -16.99
C ILE A 178 -20.63 -26.11 -17.15
N LEU A 179 -19.76 -26.17 -18.17
CA LEU A 179 -18.76 -25.11 -18.39
C LEU A 179 -19.40 -23.75 -18.67
N LEU A 180 -20.51 -23.73 -19.41
CA LEU A 180 -21.20 -22.50 -19.75
C LEU A 180 -21.82 -21.84 -18.50
N ASN A 181 -22.40 -22.62 -17.60
CA ASN A 181 -22.95 -22.12 -16.34
C ASN A 181 -21.84 -21.54 -15.45
N ILE A 182 -20.75 -22.29 -15.24
CA ILE A 182 -19.60 -21.84 -14.42
C ILE A 182 -19.02 -20.54 -14.98
N ILE A 183 -18.81 -20.47 -16.30
CA ILE A 183 -18.24 -19.30 -16.95
C ILE A 183 -19.20 -18.09 -16.84
N GLN A 184 -20.51 -18.29 -16.93
CA GLN A 184 -21.49 -17.21 -16.84
C GLN A 184 -21.69 -16.68 -15.42
N GLU A 185 -21.64 -17.55 -14.42
CA GLU A 185 -21.89 -17.18 -13.02
C GLU A 185 -20.63 -16.62 -12.35
N HIS A 186 -19.46 -17.19 -12.62
CA HIS A 186 -18.25 -16.94 -11.85
C HIS A 186 -17.16 -16.14 -12.57
N LEU A 187 -17.22 -15.99 -13.90
CA LEU A 187 -16.23 -15.20 -14.65
C LEU A 187 -16.83 -13.90 -15.15
N TYR A 188 -16.08 -12.82 -14.98
CA TYR A 188 -16.37 -11.53 -15.60
C TYR A 188 -15.35 -11.24 -16.70
N PHE A 189 -15.82 -11.06 -17.92
CA PHE A 189 -14.95 -10.73 -19.05
C PHE A 189 -14.96 -9.23 -19.36
N ASP A 190 -13.83 -8.57 -19.11
CA ASP A 190 -13.61 -7.19 -19.54
C ASP A 190 -13.07 -7.19 -20.98
N MET A 191 -13.96 -6.89 -21.91
CA MET A 191 -13.69 -6.93 -23.34
C MET A 191 -12.98 -5.65 -23.79
N TYR A 192 -11.88 -5.81 -24.53
CA TYR A 192 -11.22 -4.71 -25.21
C TYR A 192 -11.12 -4.94 -26.73
N GLU A 193 -11.09 -3.84 -27.48
CA GLU A 193 -10.90 -3.86 -28.92
C GLU A 193 -9.41 -3.70 -29.24
N GLY A 194 -8.85 -4.64 -30.02
CA GLY A 194 -7.43 -4.65 -30.37
C GLY A 194 -6.90 -6.05 -30.62
N VAL A 195 -5.59 -6.13 -30.86
CA VAL A 195 -4.87 -7.39 -31.01
C VAL A 195 -4.78 -8.10 -29.66
N ALA A 196 -4.85 -9.43 -29.67
CA ALA A 196 -4.72 -10.25 -28.47
C ALA A 196 -3.34 -10.06 -27.81
N ARG A 197 -3.31 -10.15 -26.47
CA ARG A 197 -2.09 -9.95 -25.69
C ARG A 197 -1.10 -11.10 -25.85
N ASN A 198 0.19 -10.75 -25.79
CA ASN A 198 1.27 -11.72 -25.75
C ASN A 198 1.39 -12.38 -24.36
N LYS A 199 2.01 -13.57 -24.30
CA LYS A 199 2.25 -14.29 -23.04
C LYS A 199 2.88 -13.42 -21.95
N ASN A 200 3.94 -12.67 -22.29
CA ASN A 200 4.66 -11.82 -21.35
C ASN A 200 3.78 -10.70 -20.76
N GLN A 201 2.89 -10.10 -21.58
CA GLN A 201 1.99 -9.05 -21.12
C GLN A 201 0.98 -9.62 -20.12
N ILE A 202 0.41 -10.79 -20.42
CA ILE A 202 -0.55 -11.48 -19.54
C ILE A 202 0.13 -11.89 -18.24
N GLU A 203 1.31 -12.50 -18.31
CA GLU A 203 2.06 -12.90 -17.11
C GLU A 203 2.45 -11.73 -16.21
N ALA A 204 2.59 -10.53 -16.77
CA ALA A 204 2.93 -9.33 -16.02
C ALA A 204 1.72 -8.70 -15.32
N THR A 205 0.51 -8.84 -15.88
CA THR A 205 -0.72 -8.27 -15.30
C THR A 205 -1.53 -9.26 -14.46
N SER A 206 -1.35 -10.56 -14.70
CA SER A 206 -1.99 -11.64 -13.95
C SER A 206 -1.33 -11.91 -12.59
N GLY A 207 -2.05 -12.59 -11.70
CA GLY A 207 -1.52 -13.05 -10.41
C GLY A 207 -2.40 -12.72 -9.22
N ALA A 208 -3.28 -11.74 -9.34
CA ALA A 208 -4.20 -11.37 -8.26
C ALA A 208 -5.30 -12.43 -8.01
N LEU A 209 -5.75 -12.50 -6.75
CA LEU A 209 -6.72 -13.50 -6.28
C LEU A 209 -8.07 -13.44 -7.02
N VAL A 210 -8.54 -12.24 -7.36
CA VAL A 210 -9.84 -12.00 -8.03
C VAL A 210 -9.66 -11.67 -9.52
N GLY A 211 -8.46 -11.90 -10.05
CA GLY A 211 -8.14 -11.64 -11.45
C GLY A 211 -7.67 -10.20 -11.71
N GLU A 212 -7.80 -9.75 -12.95
CA GLU A 212 -7.23 -8.47 -13.40
C GLU A 212 -8.09 -7.26 -13.03
N ALA A 213 -7.49 -6.07 -12.94
CA ALA A 213 -8.23 -4.83 -12.78
C ALA A 213 -9.10 -4.52 -14.01
N THR A 214 -10.35 -4.11 -13.81
CA THR A 214 -11.17 -3.66 -14.94
C THR A 214 -10.67 -2.32 -15.47
N ARG A 215 -10.96 -2.01 -16.73
CA ARG A 215 -10.69 -0.67 -17.27
C ARG A 215 -11.42 0.44 -16.51
N GLN A 216 -12.59 0.15 -15.95
CA GLN A 216 -13.38 1.15 -15.21
C GLN A 216 -12.69 1.57 -13.92
N ASP A 217 -12.07 0.62 -13.21
CA ASP A 217 -11.33 0.85 -11.96
C ASP A 217 -10.18 1.84 -12.15
N ASN A 218 -9.56 1.86 -13.34
CA ASN A 218 -8.43 2.71 -13.66
C ASN A 218 -8.78 3.95 -14.50
N LYS A 219 -10.06 4.18 -14.81
CA LYS A 219 -10.49 5.28 -15.69
C LYS A 219 -10.55 6.64 -14.98
N ALA A 220 -10.74 6.65 -13.67
CA ALA A 220 -10.96 7.89 -12.92
C ALA A 220 -9.77 8.86 -13.05
N LYS A 221 -10.01 10.17 -13.05
CA LYS A 221 -8.92 11.15 -13.12
C LYS A 221 -8.20 11.22 -11.76
N VAL A 222 -6.89 11.02 -11.76
CA VAL A 222 -6.01 11.16 -10.59
C VAL A 222 -5.22 12.47 -10.69
N TYR A 223 -5.19 13.24 -9.61
CA TYR A 223 -4.32 14.40 -9.48
C TYR A 223 -2.96 13.97 -8.90
N TYR A 224 -2.10 13.41 -9.74
CA TYR A 224 -0.77 12.92 -9.32
C TYR A 224 0.28 14.04 -9.22
N GLY A 225 -0.03 15.26 -9.69
CA GLY A 225 0.89 16.38 -9.58
C GLY A 225 1.15 16.80 -8.13
N LEU A 226 2.31 17.42 -7.90
CA LEU A 226 2.72 17.93 -6.60
C LEU A 226 1.99 19.23 -6.23
N LEU A 227 1.78 19.45 -4.94
CA LEU A 227 1.22 20.70 -4.45
C LEU A 227 2.19 21.86 -4.69
N LYS A 228 1.65 23.03 -5.00
CA LYS A 228 2.46 24.24 -5.15
C LYS A 228 3.07 24.62 -3.81
N GLU A 229 4.39 24.69 -3.78
CA GLU A 229 5.12 25.15 -2.62
C GLU A 229 4.80 26.63 -2.30
N PRO A 230 4.60 27.00 -1.02
CA PRO A 230 4.37 28.38 -0.64
C PRO A 230 5.64 29.21 -0.83
N ASP A 231 5.48 30.48 -1.21
CA ASP A 231 6.58 31.42 -1.39
C ASP A 231 7.20 31.79 -0.03
N ILE A 232 8.18 31.01 0.43
CA ILE A 232 8.90 31.29 1.67
C ILE A 232 9.98 32.34 1.37
N GLN A 233 9.80 33.55 1.90
CA GLN A 233 10.83 34.60 1.83
C GLN A 233 11.99 34.22 2.76
N CYS A 234 13.13 33.84 2.18
CA CYS A 234 14.37 33.66 2.95
C CYS A 234 14.88 35.04 3.40
N VAL A 235 14.80 35.31 4.70
CA VAL A 235 15.67 36.31 5.32
C VAL A 235 17.05 35.66 5.45
N PRO A 236 18.13 36.27 4.92
CA PRO A 236 19.48 35.73 5.15
C PRO A 236 19.75 35.71 6.66
N PRO A 237 20.47 34.69 7.17
CA PRO A 237 20.88 34.69 8.56
C PRO A 237 21.65 35.99 8.83
N SER A 238 21.25 36.70 9.89
CA SER A 238 22.07 37.76 10.45
C SER A 238 23.47 37.21 10.72
N VAL A 239 24.46 37.96 10.28
CA VAL A 239 25.89 37.71 10.47
C VAL A 239 26.18 37.59 11.96
N THR A 240 26.33 36.38 12.50
CA THR A 240 26.80 36.17 13.89
C THR A 240 27.71 34.95 14.09
N GLU A 241 28.31 34.35 13.06
CA GLU A 241 29.18 33.16 13.28
C GLU A 241 30.55 33.15 12.58
N GLU A 242 31.07 34.24 11.99
CA GLU A 242 32.43 34.20 11.37
C GLU A 242 33.31 35.46 11.58
N GLU A 243 33.17 36.20 12.68
CA GLU A 243 34.15 37.28 13.01
C GLU A 243 34.59 37.20 14.49
N GLU A 244 35.38 36.19 14.83
CA GLU A 244 36.36 36.29 15.91
C GLU A 244 37.74 36.03 15.34
N GLU A 245 38.40 37.11 14.90
CA GLU A 245 39.86 37.34 14.94
C GLU A 245 40.18 38.60 14.09
N ASP A 246 40.05 39.80 14.66
CA ASP A 246 41.12 40.81 14.47
C ASP A 246 41.06 41.92 15.53
N ASN A 247 42.23 42.22 16.08
CA ASN A 247 42.46 43.25 17.09
C ASN A 247 42.80 44.60 16.43
N GLY A 248 42.13 45.68 16.84
CA GLY A 248 42.81 46.99 17.00
C GLY A 248 42.20 48.22 16.30
N GLY A 249 41.94 49.25 17.12
CA GLY A 249 41.99 50.67 16.72
C GLY A 249 40.66 51.43 16.70
N PRO A 250 40.48 52.53 17.48
CA PRO A 250 39.28 53.35 17.46
C PRO A 250 39.46 54.52 16.49
N ASP A 251 38.80 54.51 15.33
CA ASP A 251 38.38 55.76 14.70
C ASP A 251 37.25 55.59 13.69
N SER A 252 36.46 56.65 13.57
CA SER A 252 35.19 56.82 12.87
C SER A 252 35.02 56.21 11.47
N ASP A 253 33.90 55.53 11.21
CA ASP A 253 32.89 55.97 10.21
C ASP A 253 31.65 55.04 10.15
N LYS A 254 30.46 55.64 10.07
CA LYS A 254 29.16 54.94 10.01
C LYS A 254 29.05 54.06 8.74
N PRO A 255 28.67 52.77 8.81
CA PRO A 255 28.44 51.99 7.61
C PRO A 255 27.05 52.27 7.01
N LYS A 256 27.03 52.64 5.73
CA LYS A 256 25.81 52.75 4.90
C LYS A 256 25.11 51.37 4.82
N LYS A 257 23.83 51.32 5.20
CA LYS A 257 22.93 50.16 5.00
C LYS A 257 22.97 49.68 3.55
N LYS A 258 23.76 48.63 3.26
CA LYS A 258 23.63 47.85 2.02
C LYS A 258 22.30 47.11 2.07
N LYS A 259 21.42 47.33 1.08
CA LYS A 259 20.22 46.52 0.89
C LYS A 259 20.65 45.05 0.74
N PRO A 260 19.97 44.09 1.39
CA PRO A 260 20.27 42.67 1.18
C PRO A 260 20.04 42.35 -0.30
N LYS A 261 21.06 41.83 -0.98
CA LYS A 261 20.91 41.27 -2.32
C LYS A 261 19.97 40.07 -2.20
N LYS A 262 18.84 40.10 -2.90
CA LYS A 262 17.98 38.92 -3.09
C LYS A 262 18.82 37.83 -3.75
N ASP A 263 18.91 36.66 -3.11
CA ASP A 263 19.50 35.48 -3.73
C ASP A 263 18.73 35.13 -5.01
N PRO A 264 19.42 34.95 -6.16
CA PRO A 264 18.76 34.59 -7.42
C PRO A 264 18.04 33.24 -7.40
N LEU A 265 18.37 32.37 -6.41
CA LEU A 265 17.88 31.00 -6.26
C LEU A 265 16.35 30.89 -6.08
N PHE A 266 15.67 31.95 -5.64
CA PHE A 266 14.24 31.91 -5.28
C PHE A 266 13.33 32.61 -6.30
N SER A 267 13.82 32.88 -7.52
CA SER A 267 13.11 33.71 -8.51
C SER A 267 12.49 32.95 -9.70
N LYS A 268 12.45 31.61 -9.68
CA LYS A 268 11.69 30.85 -10.68
C LYS A 268 10.25 30.67 -10.21
N LYS A 269 9.32 31.43 -10.79
CA LYS A 269 7.88 31.15 -10.70
C LYS A 269 7.67 29.72 -11.19
N THR A 270 7.38 28.80 -10.28
CA THR A 270 7.04 27.41 -10.60
C THR A 270 5.78 27.40 -11.45
N LYS A 271 5.89 26.82 -12.65
CA LYS A 271 4.80 26.65 -13.59
C LYS A 271 3.72 25.82 -12.89
N SER A 272 2.46 26.25 -12.91
CA SER A 272 1.36 25.50 -12.30
C SER A 272 1.17 24.19 -13.07
N ASP A 273 1.37 23.06 -12.40
CA ASP A 273 1.12 21.74 -12.96
C ASP A 273 -0.41 21.53 -13.11
N PRO A 274 -0.94 21.28 -14.33
CA PRO A 274 -2.36 21.02 -14.54
C PRO A 274 -2.86 19.73 -13.88
N ASN A 275 -1.96 18.82 -13.51
CA ASN A 275 -2.29 17.56 -12.84
C ASN A 275 -2.14 17.64 -11.32
N ALA A 276 -1.73 18.79 -10.77
CA ALA A 276 -1.75 19.03 -9.35
C ALA A 276 -3.18 19.23 -8.83
N PRO A 277 -3.49 18.73 -7.62
CA PRO A 277 -4.80 18.95 -7.02
C PRO A 277 -5.00 20.44 -6.69
N PRO A 278 -6.24 20.95 -6.74
CA PRO A 278 -6.55 22.31 -6.30
C PRO A 278 -6.14 22.56 -4.85
N ILE A 279 -5.62 23.76 -4.57
CA ILE A 279 -5.29 24.21 -3.21
C ILE A 279 -6.57 24.19 -2.37
N GLY A 280 -6.57 23.44 -1.26
CA GLY A 280 -7.74 23.29 -0.37
C GLY A 280 -8.66 22.11 -0.69
N ARG A 281 -8.33 21.24 -1.65
CA ARG A 281 -9.06 19.97 -1.88
C ARG A 281 -9.12 19.10 -0.64
N MET A 282 -7.99 18.99 0.05
CA MET A 282 -7.87 18.38 1.38
C MET A 282 -7.43 19.49 2.35
N PRO A 283 -8.02 19.60 3.54
CA PRO A 283 -7.63 20.61 4.51
C PRO A 283 -6.28 20.26 5.12
N LEU A 284 -5.21 20.87 4.60
CA LEU A 284 -3.85 20.65 5.11
C LEU A 284 -3.50 21.66 6.20
N PRO A 285 -2.67 21.27 7.19
CA PRO A 285 -2.20 22.19 8.22
C PRO A 285 -1.46 23.38 7.61
N ASN A 286 -1.64 24.55 8.21
CA ASN A 286 -0.80 25.70 7.90
C ASN A 286 0.62 25.46 8.42
N LEU A 287 1.61 25.81 7.61
CA LEU A 287 3.03 25.72 7.99
C LEU A 287 3.32 26.68 9.15
N LYS A 288 3.81 26.13 10.27
CA LYS A 288 4.31 26.92 11.40
C LYS A 288 5.63 27.59 11.03
N ASP A 289 6.04 28.61 11.77
CA ASP A 289 7.30 29.31 11.49
C ASP A 289 8.53 28.43 11.67
N VAL A 290 8.48 27.47 12.61
CA VAL A 290 9.51 26.43 12.78
C VAL A 290 9.60 25.54 11.54
N ASP A 291 8.46 25.11 11.00
CA ASP A 291 8.42 24.25 9.80
C ASP A 291 8.97 25.00 8.58
N LYS A 292 8.67 26.30 8.45
CA LYS A 292 9.25 27.15 7.40
C LYS A 292 10.77 27.22 7.51
N LEU A 293 11.31 27.38 8.72
CA LEU A 293 12.75 27.44 8.96
C LEU A 293 13.43 26.10 8.64
N GLU A 294 12.83 24.98 9.03
CA GLU A 294 13.33 23.66 8.67
C GLU A 294 13.26 23.41 7.15
N LYS A 295 12.20 23.87 6.50
CA LYS A 295 12.06 23.80 5.05
C LYS A 295 13.11 24.63 4.31
N ILE A 296 13.46 25.81 4.83
CA ILE A 296 14.57 26.62 4.31
C ILE A 296 15.89 25.85 4.46
N LYS A 297 16.14 25.22 5.61
CA LYS A 297 17.33 24.37 5.82
C LYS A 297 17.36 23.22 4.82
N ALA A 298 16.23 22.51 4.65
CA ALA A 298 16.08 21.43 3.69
C ALA A 298 16.37 21.89 2.25
N LEU A 299 15.89 23.07 1.86
CA LEU A 299 16.16 23.66 0.54
C LEU A 299 17.64 24.03 0.35
N ARG A 300 18.31 24.59 1.38
CA ARG A 300 19.75 24.87 1.35
C ARG A 300 20.59 23.58 1.27
N GLU A 301 20.15 22.51 1.90
CA GLU A 301 20.81 21.21 1.79
C GLU A 301 20.55 20.56 0.43
N ALA A 302 19.33 20.68 -0.10
CA ALA A 302 18.98 20.22 -1.43
C ALA A 302 19.77 20.97 -2.51
N SER A 303 20.14 22.25 -2.32
CA SER A 303 21.01 22.94 -3.28
C SER A 303 22.45 22.41 -3.31
N LYS A 304 22.87 21.67 -2.27
CA LYS A 304 24.18 20.98 -2.19
C LYS A 304 24.08 19.50 -2.56
N ARG A 305 22.92 19.04 -3.04
CA ARG A 305 22.66 17.65 -3.40
C ARG A 305 23.47 17.26 -4.64
N VAL A 306 24.03 16.06 -4.61
CA VAL A 306 24.67 15.46 -5.79
C VAL A 306 23.58 14.87 -6.67
N VAL A 307 23.48 15.31 -7.91
CA VAL A 307 22.57 14.70 -8.90
C VAL A 307 23.07 13.29 -9.18
N LEU A 308 22.22 12.30 -8.94
CA LEU A 308 22.55 10.90 -9.17
C LEU A 308 22.19 10.50 -10.61
N GLY A 309 22.94 9.53 -11.14
CA GLY A 309 22.68 8.91 -12.43
C GLY A 309 23.57 7.68 -12.66
N PRO A 310 23.59 7.14 -13.89
CA PRO A 310 24.39 5.96 -14.23
C PRO A 310 25.88 6.13 -13.93
N ASP A 311 26.42 7.32 -14.22
CA ASP A 311 27.83 7.65 -14.00
C ASP A 311 28.13 8.08 -12.55
N SER A 312 27.11 8.47 -11.80
CA SER A 312 27.22 9.04 -10.44
C SER A 312 26.31 8.30 -9.46
N LEU A 313 26.79 7.15 -9.00
CA LEU A 313 26.08 6.31 -8.05
C LEU A 313 26.10 6.91 -6.63
N PRO A 314 25.03 6.71 -5.83
CA PRO A 314 25.02 7.12 -4.44
C PRO A 314 26.05 6.34 -3.62
N SER A 315 26.62 7.01 -2.62
CA SER A 315 27.35 6.33 -1.57
C SER A 315 26.37 5.64 -0.63
N ILE A 316 26.69 4.40 -0.22
CA ILE A 316 25.82 3.59 0.64
C ILE A 316 26.50 3.46 2.01
N CYS A 317 25.91 4.05 3.03
CA CYS A 317 26.28 3.82 4.42
C CYS A 317 25.33 2.78 5.01
N PHE A 318 25.90 1.64 5.43
CA PHE A 318 25.13 0.55 5.97
C PHE A 318 25.28 0.48 7.49
N TYR A 319 24.17 0.62 8.21
CA TYR A 319 24.08 0.47 9.66
C TYR A 319 23.60 -0.93 10.00
N THR A 320 24.49 -1.73 10.58
CA THR A 320 24.15 -3.07 11.07
C THR A 320 23.77 -3.01 12.54
N LEU A 321 22.54 -3.41 12.85
CA LEU A 321 22.07 -3.55 14.23
C LEU A 321 22.65 -4.83 14.84
N MET A 322 23.65 -4.67 15.70
CA MET A 322 24.31 -5.76 16.43
C MET A 322 23.47 -6.19 17.64
N ASN A 323 23.63 -7.46 18.04
CA ASN A 323 22.92 -8.06 19.19
C ASN A 323 21.37 -8.04 19.05
N SER A 324 20.89 -8.24 17.83
CA SER A 324 19.47 -8.11 17.45
C SER A 324 18.76 -9.46 17.24
N VAL A 325 19.28 -10.54 17.83
CA VAL A 325 18.82 -11.93 17.58
C VAL A 325 17.30 -12.03 17.70
N ASN A 326 16.63 -12.09 16.54
CA ASN A 326 15.18 -12.15 16.32
C ASN A 326 14.30 -11.17 17.12
N THR A 327 14.87 -10.05 17.56
CA THR A 327 14.11 -9.02 18.29
C THR A 327 13.74 -7.84 17.41
N VAL A 328 14.52 -7.49 16.40
CA VAL A 328 14.23 -6.31 15.56
C VAL A 328 13.28 -6.67 14.43
N ILE A 329 12.19 -5.92 14.29
CA ILE A 329 11.16 -6.12 13.28
C ILE A 329 11.16 -4.99 12.26
N SER A 330 11.20 -3.74 12.74
CA SER A 330 11.03 -2.57 11.90
C SER A 330 12.04 -1.50 12.24
N ALA A 331 12.40 -0.69 11.25
CA ALA A 331 13.28 0.45 11.42
C ALA A 331 12.84 1.60 10.53
N GLU A 332 13.03 2.83 11.00
CA GLU A 332 12.78 4.02 10.21
C GLU A 332 13.74 5.15 10.61
N ILE A 333 14.13 5.97 9.62
CA ILE A 333 14.97 7.14 9.80
C ILE A 333 14.13 8.40 9.55
N ALA A 334 14.32 9.41 10.40
CA ALA A 334 13.70 10.73 10.23
C ALA A 334 14.15 11.41 8.91
N GLU A 335 13.36 12.35 8.39
CA GLU A 335 13.63 12.94 7.06
C GLU A 335 14.96 13.69 6.95
N ASP A 336 15.41 14.32 8.04
CA ASP A 336 16.68 15.01 8.16
C ASP A 336 17.85 14.08 8.49
N SER A 337 17.58 12.78 8.63
CA SER A 337 18.54 11.74 9.04
C SER A 337 19.14 11.93 10.45
N SER A 338 18.49 12.68 11.34
CA SER A 338 18.99 12.89 12.70
C SER A 338 18.65 11.77 13.68
N LEU A 339 17.47 11.16 13.52
CA LEU A 339 16.96 10.10 14.40
C LEU A 339 16.76 8.79 13.65
N LEU A 340 17.03 7.68 14.34
CA LEU A 340 16.69 6.33 13.95
C LEU A 340 15.76 5.73 15.00
N ALA A 341 14.58 5.25 14.60
CA ALA A 341 13.70 4.49 15.48
C ALA A 341 13.66 3.02 15.02
N VAL A 342 13.68 2.09 15.98
CA VAL A 342 13.60 0.65 15.73
C VAL A 342 12.55 0.03 16.65
N GLY A 343 11.66 -0.75 16.04
CA GLY A 343 10.59 -1.48 16.71
C GLY A 343 11.03 -2.92 16.96
N PHE A 344 10.75 -3.40 18.18
CA PHE A 344 11.15 -4.72 18.63
C PHE A 344 9.96 -5.66 18.83
N ASN A 345 10.26 -6.96 18.84
CA ASN A 345 9.34 -8.05 19.11
C ASN A 345 8.90 -8.08 20.58
N ASP A 346 9.72 -7.54 21.49
CA ASP A 346 9.44 -7.43 22.93
C ASP A 346 8.57 -6.21 23.28
N SER A 347 7.88 -5.63 22.30
CA SER A 347 7.05 -4.41 22.39
C SER A 347 7.79 -3.10 22.67
N ALA A 348 9.12 -3.13 22.80
CA ALA A 348 9.91 -1.93 22.99
C ALA A 348 10.11 -1.17 21.67
N ILE A 349 10.23 0.15 21.77
CA ILE A 349 10.69 1.00 20.68
C ILE A 349 11.94 1.70 21.17
N LYS A 350 13.05 1.64 20.43
CA LYS A 350 14.25 2.40 20.75
C LYS A 350 14.48 3.47 19.71
N VAL A 351 14.91 4.64 20.17
CA VAL A 351 15.25 5.78 19.32
C VAL A 351 16.69 6.17 19.59
N TRP A 352 17.51 6.20 18.55
CA TRP A 352 18.91 6.62 18.57
C TRP A 352 19.06 7.97 17.88
N SER A 353 19.97 8.79 18.41
CA SER A 353 20.49 9.94 17.68
C SER A 353 21.65 9.50 16.79
N LEU A 354 21.58 9.79 15.49
CA LEU A 354 22.66 9.59 14.52
C LEU A 354 23.60 10.80 14.45
N VAL A 355 23.15 11.94 14.96
CA VAL A 355 23.90 13.19 15.04
C VAL A 355 24.50 13.31 16.46
N PRO A 356 25.65 13.95 16.66
CA PRO A 356 26.26 14.12 17.99
C PRO A 356 25.37 14.84 19.03
N GLN A 357 24.25 15.44 18.62
CA GLN A 357 23.28 16.02 19.54
C GLN A 357 22.55 14.92 20.31
N LYS A 358 22.62 14.98 21.64
CA LYS A 358 21.97 14.03 22.55
C LYS A 358 20.46 14.28 22.67
N LEU A 359 19.71 13.21 22.95
CA LEU A 359 18.28 13.22 23.18
C LEU A 359 17.98 13.69 24.60
N ARG A 360 17.39 14.88 24.72
CA ARG A 360 17.02 15.51 26.00
C ARG A 360 15.56 15.25 26.32
N ILE A 361 15.20 15.26 27.61
CA ILE A 361 13.81 15.30 28.08
C ILE A 361 13.46 16.76 28.41
N MET A 362 12.20 17.13 28.19
CA MET A 362 11.65 18.40 28.68
C MET A 362 11.61 18.42 30.22
N LYS A 363 12.05 19.52 30.83
CA LYS A 363 12.04 19.72 32.29
C LYS A 363 10.65 19.57 32.87
N ASP A 364 10.59 19.22 34.16
CA ASP A 364 9.32 19.12 34.89
C ASP A 364 8.63 20.49 35.04
N GLY A 365 7.32 20.47 35.26
CA GLY A 365 6.47 21.68 35.30
C GLY A 365 6.93 22.76 36.29
N GLU A 366 7.54 22.39 37.41
CA GLU A 366 8.10 23.34 38.39
C GLU A 366 9.33 24.06 37.85
N GLN A 367 10.24 23.33 37.19
CA GLN A 367 11.45 23.90 36.60
C GLN A 367 11.16 24.67 35.30
N LEU A 368 10.05 24.37 34.63
CA LEU A 368 9.56 25.12 33.47
C LEU A 368 8.94 26.46 33.87
N ALA A 369 8.39 26.59 35.10
CA ALA A 369 7.80 27.85 35.58
C ALA A 369 8.85 28.97 35.69
N ASP A 370 10.11 28.60 35.97
CA ASP A 370 11.24 29.52 36.06
C ASP A 370 11.83 29.90 34.68
N VAL A 371 11.36 29.29 33.59
CA VAL A 371 11.84 29.59 32.23
C VAL A 371 11.08 30.79 31.67
N GLU A 372 11.81 31.88 31.42
CA GLU A 372 11.27 33.07 30.76
C GLU A 372 10.76 32.75 29.35
N ARG A 373 9.47 33.00 29.10
CA ARG A 373 8.77 32.69 27.84
C ARG A 373 9.24 33.50 26.63
N GLU A 374 9.92 34.62 26.84
CA GLU A 374 10.34 35.55 25.77
C GLU A 374 11.78 35.32 25.30
N ALA A 375 12.51 34.38 25.90
CA ALA A 375 13.90 34.17 25.53
C ALA A 375 14.04 33.47 24.15
N GLU A 376 15.04 33.85 23.37
CA GLU A 376 15.23 33.29 22.01
C GLU A 376 15.51 31.77 22.03
N ASP A 377 16.09 31.26 23.12
CA ASP A 377 16.42 29.83 23.33
C ASP A 377 15.48 29.12 24.32
N VAL A 378 14.22 29.56 24.44
CA VAL A 378 13.23 28.97 25.36
C VAL A 378 13.22 27.44 25.25
N LEU A 379 13.13 26.89 24.05
CA LEU A 379 13.02 25.44 23.86
C LEU A 379 14.26 24.70 24.38
N VAL A 380 15.47 25.22 24.16
CA VAL A 380 16.70 24.62 24.69
C VAL A 380 16.74 24.71 26.22
N ARG A 381 16.31 25.84 26.80
CA ARG A 381 16.21 26.01 28.26
C ARG A 381 15.11 25.16 28.89
N MET A 382 14.07 24.82 28.15
CA MET A 382 13.02 23.89 28.56
C MET A 382 13.51 22.44 28.57
N MET A 383 14.61 22.11 27.89
CA MET A 383 15.18 20.75 27.92
C MET A 383 16.18 20.60 29.05
N ASP A 384 16.17 19.44 29.71
CA ASP A 384 17.14 19.09 30.74
C ASP A 384 18.41 18.50 30.11
N GLU A 385 19.56 19.08 30.45
CA GLU A 385 20.86 18.64 29.96
C GLU A 385 21.41 17.45 30.74
N LYS A 386 20.96 17.25 31.99
CA LYS A 386 21.46 16.16 32.84
C LYS A 386 21.00 14.79 32.35
N THR A 387 19.81 14.72 31.77
CA THR A 387 19.21 13.50 31.22
C THR A 387 19.65 13.21 29.78
N ALA A 388 20.65 13.91 29.24
CA ALA A 388 21.04 13.76 27.85
C ALA A 388 21.67 12.39 27.54
N GLU A 389 20.95 11.56 26.77
CA GLU A 389 21.37 10.22 26.35
C GLU A 389 21.40 10.11 24.82
N THR A 390 22.17 9.16 24.29
CA THR A 390 22.23 8.89 22.82
C THR A 390 21.11 7.97 22.35
N VAL A 391 20.51 7.22 23.28
CA VAL A 391 19.45 6.23 23.03
C VAL A 391 18.36 6.37 24.07
N ARG A 392 17.10 6.27 23.66
CA ARG A 392 15.97 6.19 24.57
C ARG A 392 15.05 5.04 24.21
N THR A 393 14.47 4.41 25.22
CA THR A 393 13.51 3.32 25.06
C THR A 393 12.12 3.79 25.45
N LEU A 394 11.14 3.54 24.59
CA LEU A 394 9.73 3.82 24.79
C LEU A 394 9.02 2.49 25.06
N TYR A 395 8.34 2.42 26.21
CA TYR A 395 7.54 1.26 26.61
C TYR A 395 6.07 1.63 26.59
N GLY A 396 5.24 0.71 26.12
CA GLY A 396 3.79 0.84 26.26
C GLY A 396 2.99 -0.17 25.48
N HIS A 397 3.44 -0.60 24.30
CA HIS A 397 2.77 -1.65 23.54
C HIS A 397 2.74 -2.97 24.31
N SER A 398 1.79 -3.83 23.97
CA SER A 398 1.67 -5.18 24.54
C SER A 398 1.95 -6.28 23.53
N GLY A 399 2.57 -5.94 22.40
CA GLY A 399 2.94 -6.88 21.35
C GLY A 399 4.03 -6.33 20.44
N PRO A 400 4.51 -7.14 19.48
CA PRO A 400 5.52 -6.79 18.49
C PRO A 400 5.19 -5.51 17.71
N VAL A 401 6.19 -4.66 17.48
CA VAL A 401 6.04 -3.39 16.75
C VAL A 401 6.41 -3.55 15.28
N TYR A 402 5.41 -3.60 14.40
CA TYR A 402 5.59 -3.91 12.97
C TYR A 402 6.01 -2.74 12.11
N CYS A 403 5.64 -1.50 12.47
CA CYS A 403 6.04 -0.33 11.70
C CYS A 403 6.12 0.93 12.57
N LEU A 404 6.94 1.86 12.12
CA LEU A 404 7.21 3.15 12.73
C LEU A 404 7.11 4.24 11.67
N SER A 405 6.58 5.40 12.07
CA SER A 405 6.55 6.59 11.22
C SER A 405 6.90 7.86 11.99
N PHE A 406 8.00 8.52 11.64
CA PHE A 406 8.32 9.87 12.12
C PHE A 406 7.42 10.91 11.48
N SER A 407 7.00 11.90 12.26
CA SER A 407 6.36 13.08 11.71
C SER A 407 7.38 13.95 10.95
N PRO A 408 6.97 14.67 9.90
CA PRO A 408 7.88 15.55 9.15
C PRO A 408 8.53 16.65 10.01
N ASP A 409 7.88 17.05 11.09
CA ASP A 409 8.38 18.05 12.04
C ASP A 409 9.36 17.48 13.08
N ARG A 410 9.56 16.14 13.12
CA ARG A 410 10.41 15.41 14.08
C ARG A 410 9.98 15.52 15.55
N ASN A 411 8.77 16.01 15.79
CA ASN A 411 8.27 16.18 17.15
C ASN A 411 7.57 14.92 17.66
N LEU A 412 7.05 14.11 16.73
CA LEU A 412 6.20 12.97 17.01
C LEU A 412 6.72 11.72 16.31
N LEU A 413 6.44 10.57 16.92
CA LEU A 413 6.65 9.26 16.34
C LEU A 413 5.34 8.47 16.43
N LEU A 414 4.94 7.84 15.33
CA LEU A 414 3.87 6.84 15.32
C LEU A 414 4.48 5.45 15.39
N SER A 415 3.81 4.57 16.11
CA SER A 415 4.09 3.14 16.11
C SER A 415 2.81 2.33 15.98
N CYS A 416 2.90 1.20 15.29
CA CYS A 416 1.83 0.23 15.19
C CYS A 416 2.30 -1.15 15.63
N ALA A 417 1.41 -1.92 16.25
CA ALA A 417 1.76 -3.20 16.86
C ALA A 417 0.68 -4.27 16.65
N GLU A 418 1.03 -5.50 17.06
CA GLU A 418 0.11 -6.64 17.07
C GLU A 418 -1.10 -6.44 17.99
N ASP A 419 -0.98 -5.59 19.02
CA ASP A 419 -2.06 -5.27 19.96
C ASP A 419 -3.27 -4.53 19.35
N GLY A 420 -3.23 -4.28 18.03
CA GLY A 420 -4.29 -3.58 17.27
C GLY A 420 -4.30 -2.07 17.50
N THR A 421 -3.34 -1.53 18.25
CA THR A 421 -3.26 -0.11 18.57
C THR A 421 -2.19 0.60 17.76
N VAL A 422 -2.47 1.87 17.47
CA VAL A 422 -1.46 2.80 16.96
C VAL A 422 -1.21 3.85 18.03
N ARG A 423 0.06 4.12 18.34
CA ARG A 423 0.43 5.05 19.41
C ARG A 423 1.22 6.23 18.87
N LEU A 424 0.90 7.40 19.40
CA LEU A 424 1.61 8.63 19.14
C LEU A 424 2.51 8.97 20.32
N TRP A 425 3.80 9.06 20.06
CA TRP A 425 4.83 9.39 21.04
C TRP A 425 5.31 10.81 20.81
N SER A 426 5.51 11.54 21.90
CA SER A 426 6.19 12.83 21.86
C SER A 426 7.69 12.62 22.02
N LEU A 427 8.49 13.17 21.10
CA LEU A 427 9.96 13.08 21.13
C LEU A 427 10.59 14.16 22.04
N HIS A 428 9.78 15.01 22.68
CA HIS A 428 10.25 15.97 23.69
C HIS A 428 10.14 15.38 25.10
N THR A 429 9.02 14.72 25.40
CA THR A 429 8.73 14.14 26.71
C THR A 429 9.05 12.65 26.76
N TRP A 430 9.23 11.99 25.62
CA TRP A 430 9.48 10.55 25.50
C TRP A 430 8.36 9.69 26.11
N THR A 431 7.12 10.18 25.99
CA THR A 431 5.91 9.54 26.52
C THR A 431 4.87 9.33 25.43
N CYS A 432 4.00 8.33 25.64
CA CYS A 432 2.84 8.11 24.79
C CYS A 432 1.80 9.20 25.06
N VAL A 433 1.46 9.98 24.03
CA VAL A 433 0.46 11.06 24.09
C VAL A 433 -0.93 10.51 23.80
N VAL A 434 -1.06 9.72 22.73
CA VAL A 434 -2.36 9.21 22.25
C VAL A 434 -2.26 7.73 21.90
N CYS A 435 -3.31 7.00 22.22
CA CYS A 435 -3.54 5.64 21.76
C CYS A 435 -4.78 5.62 20.86
N TYR A 436 -4.58 5.36 19.57
CA TYR A 436 -5.63 5.21 18.58
C TYR A 436 -6.07 3.75 18.56
N LYS A 437 -7.33 3.54 18.96
CA LYS A 437 -7.99 2.25 18.93
C LYS A 437 -9.08 2.28 17.87
N GLY A 438 -8.98 1.38 16.91
CA GLY A 438 -10.06 1.14 15.97
C GLY A 438 -9.86 -0.14 15.18
N HIS A 439 -8.62 -0.58 14.95
CA HIS A 439 -8.37 -1.91 14.44
C HIS A 439 -8.58 -2.92 15.59
N LEU A 440 -9.30 -4.01 15.29
CA LEU A 440 -9.46 -5.13 16.23
C LEU A 440 -8.38 -6.20 16.04
N PHE A 441 -7.61 -6.09 14.97
CA PHE A 441 -6.59 -7.03 14.54
C PHE A 441 -5.23 -6.34 14.43
N PRO A 442 -4.12 -7.09 14.32
CA PRO A 442 -2.78 -6.54 14.16
C PRO A 442 -2.68 -5.45 13.08
N VAL A 443 -1.90 -4.41 13.37
CA VAL A 443 -1.64 -3.30 12.43
C VAL A 443 -0.23 -3.44 11.88
N TRP A 444 -0.13 -3.74 10.59
CA TRP A 444 1.13 -4.04 9.90
C TRP A 444 1.91 -2.79 9.51
N SER A 445 1.20 -1.74 9.09
CA SER A 445 1.82 -0.54 8.54
C SER A 445 1.20 0.74 9.08
N VAL A 446 2.04 1.74 9.32
CA VAL A 446 1.63 3.10 9.64
C VAL A 446 2.53 4.10 8.91
N LYS A 447 1.94 5.12 8.29
CA LYS A 447 2.69 6.24 7.70
C LYS A 447 2.04 7.57 7.96
N PHE A 448 2.85 8.56 8.33
CA PHE A 448 2.44 9.96 8.33
C PHE A 448 2.28 10.49 6.90
N SER A 449 1.38 11.47 6.78
CA SER A 449 1.32 12.33 5.61
C SER A 449 2.63 13.14 5.49
N PRO A 450 3.11 13.41 4.26
CA PRO A 450 4.26 14.30 4.02
C PRO A 450 4.09 15.71 4.61
N HIS A 451 2.85 16.15 4.83
CA HIS A 451 2.54 17.45 5.45
C HIS A 451 2.19 17.35 6.94
N GLY A 452 2.33 16.17 7.55
CA GLY A 452 1.93 15.90 8.93
C GLY A 452 0.42 15.90 9.13
N TYR A 453 0.00 15.90 10.40
CA TYR A 453 -1.39 15.88 10.91
C TYR A 453 -2.23 14.65 10.56
N TYR A 454 -2.25 14.24 9.29
CA TYR A 454 -2.88 12.99 8.86
C TYR A 454 -1.88 11.83 8.89
N PHE A 455 -2.39 10.64 9.17
CA PHE A 455 -1.64 9.40 9.02
C PHE A 455 -2.57 8.27 8.58
N ALA A 456 -1.99 7.23 7.99
CA ALA A 456 -2.73 6.11 7.46
C ALA A 456 -2.19 4.81 8.03
N THR A 457 -3.08 3.83 8.19
CA THR A 457 -2.78 2.53 8.79
C THR A 457 -3.27 1.41 7.90
N GLY A 458 -2.54 0.29 7.86
CA GLY A 458 -2.93 -0.96 7.22
C GLY A 458 -2.94 -2.10 8.23
N SER A 459 -3.96 -2.94 8.18
CA SER A 459 -4.20 -3.99 9.19
C SER A 459 -4.59 -5.32 8.57
N HIS A 460 -4.47 -6.38 9.37
CA HIS A 460 -5.01 -7.71 9.13
C HIS A 460 -6.55 -7.72 8.96
N ASP A 461 -7.26 -6.66 9.39
CA ASP A 461 -8.71 -6.54 9.18
C ASP A 461 -9.13 -6.23 7.72
N LYS A 462 -8.18 -6.29 6.78
CA LYS A 462 -8.37 -6.06 5.34
C LYS A 462 -8.74 -4.62 4.98
N THR A 463 -8.64 -3.70 5.93
CA THR A 463 -8.92 -2.29 5.72
C THR A 463 -7.68 -1.44 5.93
N ALA A 464 -7.55 -0.41 5.09
CA ALA A 464 -6.69 0.72 5.40
C ALA A 464 -7.54 1.83 6.01
N ARG A 465 -6.98 2.63 6.92
CA ARG A 465 -7.72 3.75 7.54
C ARG A 465 -6.92 5.03 7.51
N LEU A 466 -7.63 6.15 7.34
CA LEU A 466 -7.09 7.48 7.45
C LEU A 466 -7.48 8.07 8.80
N TRP A 467 -6.50 8.66 9.46
CA TRP A 467 -6.62 9.24 10.79
C TRP A 467 -6.12 10.67 10.78
N ALA A 468 -6.55 11.45 11.76
CA ALA A 468 -5.92 12.71 12.12
C ALA A 468 -5.39 12.64 13.54
N THR A 469 -4.33 13.38 13.83
CA THR A 469 -3.67 13.34 15.14
C THR A 469 -4.56 13.81 16.29
N ASP A 470 -5.56 14.65 16.02
CA ASP A 470 -6.49 15.21 16.99
C ASP A 470 -7.76 14.36 17.23
N SER A 471 -8.07 13.43 16.32
CA SER A 471 -9.25 12.56 16.41
C SER A 471 -8.88 11.16 16.86
N HIS A 472 -9.60 10.63 17.87
CA HIS A 472 -9.46 9.23 18.27
C HIS A 472 -10.11 8.24 17.30
N GLN A 473 -11.02 8.71 16.43
CA GLN A 473 -11.72 7.89 15.46
C GLN A 473 -11.12 8.07 14.05
N PRO A 474 -11.15 7.02 13.21
CA PRO A 474 -10.69 7.13 11.84
C PRO A 474 -11.61 8.07 11.04
N LEU A 475 -11.01 8.93 10.22
CA LEU A 475 -11.73 9.84 9.33
C LEU A 475 -12.30 9.12 8.11
N ARG A 476 -11.56 8.12 7.60
CA ARG A 476 -11.98 7.28 6.48
C ARG A 476 -11.56 5.84 6.71
N ILE A 477 -12.36 4.94 6.17
CA ILE A 477 -12.09 3.51 6.09
C ILE A 477 -12.06 3.15 4.61
N PHE A 478 -10.93 2.64 4.17
CA PHE A 478 -10.72 2.13 2.82
C PHE A 478 -10.91 0.62 2.86
N ALA A 479 -12.14 0.21 2.56
CA ALA A 479 -12.52 -1.20 2.47
C ALA A 479 -12.57 -1.63 1.00
N GLY A 480 -12.02 -2.80 0.72
CA GLY A 480 -12.10 -3.40 -0.61
C GLY A 480 -11.10 -4.51 -0.85
N HIS A 481 -9.94 -4.49 -0.17
CA HIS A 481 -8.99 -5.59 -0.22
C HIS A 481 -9.59 -6.89 0.29
N TYR A 482 -9.11 -8.01 -0.26
CA TYR A 482 -9.64 -9.34 0.04
C TYR A 482 -8.84 -10.08 1.11
N SER A 483 -7.65 -9.58 1.42
CA SER A 483 -6.75 -10.07 2.46
C SER A 483 -6.09 -8.87 3.16
N ASP A 484 -5.13 -9.15 4.03
CA ASP A 484 -4.44 -8.20 4.88
C ASP A 484 -3.86 -7.02 4.11
N VAL A 485 -3.87 -5.83 4.71
CA VAL A 485 -3.16 -4.67 4.18
C VAL A 485 -1.78 -4.59 4.83
N ASP A 486 -0.77 -5.07 4.11
CA ASP A 486 0.61 -5.20 4.61
C ASP A 486 1.37 -3.87 4.61
N VAL A 487 1.12 -3.00 3.64
CA VAL A 487 1.86 -1.73 3.48
C VAL A 487 0.95 -0.60 3.03
N VAL A 488 1.17 0.59 3.60
CA VAL A 488 0.48 1.82 3.24
C VAL A 488 1.48 2.94 3.01
N GLN A 489 1.29 3.70 1.93
CA GLN A 489 2.15 4.83 1.57
C GLN A 489 1.29 6.02 1.14
N PHE A 490 1.60 7.21 1.64
CA PHE A 490 0.99 8.44 1.12
C PHE A 490 1.66 8.86 -0.18
N HIS A 491 0.84 9.35 -1.11
CA HIS A 491 1.34 10.10 -2.25
C HIS A 491 1.99 11.42 -1.76
N PRO A 492 3.06 11.94 -2.40
CA PRO A 492 3.76 13.15 -1.95
C PRO A 492 2.88 14.39 -1.74
N ASN A 493 1.74 14.47 -2.45
CA ASN A 493 0.77 15.55 -2.30
C ASN A 493 -0.29 15.31 -1.20
N SER A 494 -0.21 14.23 -0.43
CA SER A 494 -1.13 13.77 0.65
C SER A 494 -2.59 13.47 0.28
N ASN A 495 -3.00 13.73 -0.96
CA ASN A 495 -4.40 13.57 -1.41
C ASN A 495 -4.79 12.12 -1.71
N TYR A 496 -3.79 11.26 -1.90
CA TYR A 496 -3.98 9.85 -2.23
C TYR A 496 -3.15 8.96 -1.32
N ILE A 497 -3.65 7.75 -1.10
CA ILE A 497 -2.98 6.70 -0.35
C ILE A 497 -2.91 5.46 -1.22
N ALA A 498 -1.72 4.86 -1.33
CA ALA A 498 -1.56 3.52 -1.90
C ALA A 498 -1.53 2.49 -0.79
N SER A 499 -2.26 1.39 -0.95
CA SER A 499 -2.21 0.22 -0.07
C SER A 499 -1.84 -1.01 -0.88
N GLY A 500 -0.86 -1.77 -0.37
CA GLY A 500 -0.46 -3.08 -0.89
C GLY A 500 -0.95 -4.16 0.05
N SER A 501 -1.49 -5.25 -0.51
CA SER A 501 -2.14 -6.30 0.26
C SER A 501 -1.59 -7.68 -0.06
N SER A 502 -1.82 -8.61 0.86
CA SER A 502 -1.62 -10.04 0.68
C SER A 502 -2.54 -10.65 -0.40
N ASP A 503 -3.57 -9.91 -0.87
CA ASP A 503 -4.38 -10.29 -2.05
C ASP A 503 -3.66 -10.10 -3.39
N MET A 504 -2.38 -9.69 -3.35
CA MET A 504 -1.49 -9.44 -4.48
C MET A 504 -1.93 -8.25 -5.36
N THR A 505 -2.82 -7.39 -4.84
CA THR A 505 -3.24 -6.16 -5.50
C THR A 505 -2.73 -4.93 -4.77
N ILE A 506 -2.59 -3.85 -5.54
CA ILE A 506 -2.33 -2.52 -4.98
C ILE A 506 -3.51 -1.64 -5.34
N ARG A 507 -4.00 -0.89 -4.36
CA ARG A 507 -5.11 0.05 -4.55
C ARG A 507 -4.66 1.46 -4.25
N LEU A 508 -5.11 2.39 -5.08
CA LEU A 508 -4.96 3.82 -4.82
C LEU A 508 -6.30 4.38 -4.38
N TRP A 509 -6.32 5.02 -3.22
CA TRP A 509 -7.50 5.60 -2.60
C TRP A 509 -7.43 7.11 -2.62
N ASP A 510 -8.58 7.73 -2.83
CA ASP A 510 -8.73 9.17 -2.64
C ASP A 510 -9.05 9.50 -1.18
N CYS A 511 -8.23 10.33 -0.54
CA CYS A 511 -8.42 10.73 0.86
C CYS A 511 -9.73 11.52 1.08
N VAL A 512 -10.21 12.22 0.05
CA VAL A 512 -11.42 13.08 0.17
C VAL A 512 -12.68 12.25 0.08
N SER A 513 -12.86 11.53 -1.03
CA SER A 513 -14.06 10.73 -1.29
C SER A 513 -14.07 9.39 -0.56
N GLY A 514 -12.91 8.81 -0.26
CA GLY A 514 -12.81 7.43 0.24
C GLY A 514 -12.84 6.37 -0.87
N ASN A 515 -13.04 6.76 -2.12
CA ASN A 515 -13.20 5.84 -3.23
C ASN A 515 -11.86 5.28 -3.71
N GLN A 516 -11.91 4.05 -4.21
CA GLN A 516 -10.83 3.47 -4.99
C GLN A 516 -10.75 4.15 -6.35
N VAL A 517 -9.56 4.63 -6.71
CA VAL A 517 -9.29 5.36 -7.96
C VAL A 517 -8.39 4.57 -8.90
N ARG A 518 -7.58 3.65 -8.37
CA ARG A 518 -6.80 2.68 -9.17
C ARG A 518 -6.86 1.31 -8.52
N LEU A 519 -6.84 0.28 -9.38
CA LEU A 519 -6.58 -1.11 -9.02
C LEU A 519 -5.42 -1.59 -9.91
N MET A 520 -4.32 -1.99 -9.28
CA MET A 520 -3.10 -2.40 -9.97
C MET A 520 -2.85 -3.87 -9.66
N THR A 521 -2.87 -4.69 -10.70
CA THR A 521 -2.76 -6.16 -10.63
C THR A 521 -1.57 -6.63 -11.47
N GLY A 522 -0.77 -7.54 -10.92
CA GLY A 522 0.42 -8.07 -11.59
C GLY A 522 1.45 -8.69 -10.66
N HIS A 523 1.39 -8.37 -9.36
CA HIS A 523 2.15 -9.09 -8.36
C HIS A 523 1.63 -10.53 -8.23
N LYS A 524 2.56 -11.44 -7.95
CA LYS A 524 2.31 -12.89 -7.86
C LYS A 524 2.38 -13.42 -6.43
N ALA A 525 2.58 -12.52 -5.47
CA ALA A 525 2.69 -12.82 -4.05
C ALA A 525 2.37 -11.56 -3.23
N PRO A 526 2.26 -11.65 -1.89
CA PRO A 526 2.01 -10.52 -1.01
C PRO A 526 3.00 -9.36 -1.22
N ILE A 527 2.49 -8.13 -1.10
CA ILE A 527 3.22 -6.89 -1.34
C ILE A 527 3.73 -6.34 -0.01
N TYR A 528 5.04 -6.13 0.12
CA TYR A 528 5.65 -5.66 1.36
C TYR A 528 6.17 -4.23 1.29
N SER A 529 6.38 -3.68 0.08
CA SER A 529 6.98 -2.36 -0.08
C SER A 529 6.32 -1.55 -1.19
N LEU A 530 6.10 -0.27 -0.92
CA LEU A 530 5.60 0.73 -1.86
C LEU A 530 6.43 2.00 -1.74
N ALA A 531 6.76 2.60 -2.88
CA ALA A 531 7.44 3.89 -2.91
C ALA A 531 6.91 4.74 -4.07
N PHE A 532 6.52 5.99 -3.79
CA PHE A 532 6.18 6.95 -4.82
C PHE A 532 7.45 7.62 -5.36
N SER A 533 7.45 7.89 -6.66
CA SER A 533 8.44 8.76 -7.30
C SER A 533 8.38 10.17 -6.73
N ALA A 534 9.51 10.88 -6.75
CA ALA A 534 9.61 12.25 -6.25
C ALA A 534 8.68 13.23 -7.01
N GLU A 535 8.41 12.97 -8.29
CA GLU A 535 7.49 13.77 -9.12
C GLU A 535 6.00 13.45 -8.87
N GLY A 536 5.70 12.31 -8.23
CA GLY A 536 4.34 11.85 -7.95
C GLY A 536 3.68 11.05 -9.08
N ARG A 537 4.19 11.06 -10.31
CA ARG A 537 3.57 10.35 -11.44
C ARG A 537 3.60 8.82 -11.29
N PHE A 538 4.69 8.27 -10.77
CA PHE A 538 4.93 6.83 -10.73
C PHE A 538 4.91 6.26 -9.31
N LEU A 539 4.50 4.98 -9.22
CA LEU A 539 4.56 4.17 -8.02
C LEU A 539 5.40 2.92 -8.30
N ALA A 540 6.41 2.66 -7.47
CA ALA A 540 7.14 1.41 -7.46
C ALA A 540 6.61 0.50 -6.34
N SER A 541 6.47 -0.78 -6.63
CA SER A 541 5.99 -1.79 -5.68
C SER A 541 6.83 -3.05 -5.74
N ALA A 542 6.97 -3.71 -4.60
CA ALA A 542 7.67 -4.99 -4.51
C ALA A 542 7.11 -5.86 -3.37
N GLY A 543 7.28 -7.17 -3.53
CA GLY A 543 6.72 -8.15 -2.61
C GLY A 543 7.55 -9.41 -2.48
N ALA A 544 6.89 -10.50 -2.06
CA ALA A 544 7.49 -11.82 -1.92
C ALA A 544 7.82 -12.49 -3.27
N ASP A 545 7.29 -11.98 -4.38
CA ASP A 545 7.57 -12.46 -5.73
C ASP A 545 8.95 -12.04 -6.26
N SER A 546 9.71 -11.29 -5.46
CA SER A 546 11.07 -10.81 -5.76
C SER A 546 11.15 -9.91 -7.00
N ARG A 547 10.00 -9.39 -7.47
CA ARG A 547 9.88 -8.48 -8.62
C ARG A 547 9.60 -7.07 -8.13
N ILE A 548 10.11 -6.11 -8.89
CA ILE A 548 9.76 -4.70 -8.73
C ILE A 548 8.87 -4.33 -9.91
N LEU A 549 7.65 -3.89 -9.60
CA LEU A 549 6.70 -3.41 -10.59
C LEU A 549 6.62 -1.89 -10.53
N ILE A 550 6.60 -1.25 -11.69
CA ILE A 550 6.50 0.21 -11.81
C ILE A 550 5.20 0.55 -12.52
N TRP A 551 4.40 1.39 -11.87
CA TRP A 551 3.06 1.76 -12.29
C TRP A 551 3.01 3.24 -12.64
N ASP A 552 2.33 3.56 -13.74
CA ASP A 552 1.95 4.93 -14.07
C ASP A 552 0.59 5.25 -13.44
N LEU A 553 0.53 6.25 -12.56
CA LEU A 553 -0.72 6.65 -11.91
C LEU A 553 -1.65 7.40 -12.85
N ALA A 554 -1.11 8.03 -13.91
CA ALA A 554 -1.93 8.76 -14.88
C ALA A 554 -2.90 7.79 -15.59
N HIS A 555 -2.36 6.71 -16.13
CA HIS A 555 -3.11 5.73 -16.92
C HIS A 555 -3.52 4.47 -16.13
N GLY A 556 -2.87 4.18 -15.00
CA GLY A 556 -3.12 2.98 -14.21
C GLY A 556 -2.60 1.70 -14.87
N HIS A 557 -1.52 1.79 -15.65
CA HIS A 557 -0.94 0.65 -16.36
C HIS A 557 0.42 0.26 -15.77
N LEU A 558 0.73 -1.03 -15.88
CA LEU A 558 2.05 -1.56 -15.58
C LEU A 558 3.01 -1.16 -16.70
N VAL A 559 4.11 -0.54 -16.33
CA VAL A 559 5.13 -0.05 -17.27
C VAL A 559 6.26 -1.05 -17.39
N ALA A 560 6.79 -1.45 -16.24
CA ALA A 560 7.97 -2.27 -16.15
C ALA A 560 7.81 -3.30 -15.04
N ALA A 561 8.26 -4.51 -15.34
CA ALA A 561 8.36 -5.60 -14.40
C ALA A 561 9.82 -6.03 -14.36
N LEU A 562 10.53 -5.60 -13.32
CA LEU A 562 11.96 -5.85 -13.15
C LEU A 562 12.15 -7.09 -12.25
N PRO A 563 12.53 -8.27 -12.80
CA PRO A 563 12.98 -9.40 -12.00
C PRO A 563 14.26 -9.01 -11.25
N SER A 564 14.11 -8.67 -9.98
CA SER A 564 15.13 -7.92 -9.26
C SER A 564 15.97 -8.81 -8.36
N HIS A 565 15.34 -9.62 -7.52
CA HIS A 565 15.96 -10.29 -6.39
C HIS A 565 15.68 -11.78 -6.42
N THR A 566 16.41 -12.56 -5.62
CA THR A 566 16.14 -14.00 -5.45
C THR A 566 15.20 -14.29 -4.28
N ALA A 567 14.97 -13.30 -3.42
CA ALA A 567 14.09 -13.38 -2.26
C ALA A 567 13.23 -12.10 -2.11
N SER A 568 12.28 -12.16 -1.17
CA SER A 568 11.33 -11.08 -0.87
C SER A 568 11.97 -9.71 -0.71
N VAL A 569 11.37 -8.71 -1.35
CA VAL A 569 11.82 -7.32 -1.28
C VAL A 569 11.01 -6.59 -0.21
N TYR A 570 11.69 -6.14 0.84
CA TYR A 570 11.05 -5.45 1.96
C TYR A 570 11.13 -3.92 1.83
N CYS A 571 12.11 -3.39 1.10
CA CYS A 571 12.37 -1.97 1.06
C CYS A 571 12.53 -1.46 -0.37
N LEU A 572 11.81 -0.38 -0.67
CA LEU A 572 12.00 0.45 -1.85
C LEU A 572 12.20 1.89 -1.44
N SER A 573 13.13 2.58 -2.10
CA SER A 573 13.35 4.01 -1.88
C SER A 573 13.77 4.70 -3.18
N PHE A 574 13.10 5.78 -3.53
CA PHE A 574 13.52 6.66 -4.61
C PHE A 574 14.55 7.67 -4.10
N SER A 575 15.53 7.96 -4.94
CA SER A 575 16.40 9.13 -4.75
C SER A 575 15.57 10.41 -4.69
N ARG A 576 16.08 11.44 -4.00
CA ARG A 576 15.33 12.69 -3.81
C ARG A 576 15.14 13.50 -5.10
N ASP A 577 15.89 13.17 -6.16
CA ASP A 577 15.73 13.74 -7.50
C ASP A 577 14.82 12.88 -8.39
N GLY A 578 14.49 11.65 -7.98
CA GLY A 578 13.70 10.71 -8.76
C GLY A 578 14.49 9.89 -9.79
N ASN A 579 15.80 10.10 -9.92
CA ASN A 579 16.63 9.49 -10.96
C ASN A 579 16.96 8.00 -10.74
N ILE A 580 17.16 7.61 -9.48
CA ILE A 580 17.52 6.23 -9.10
C ILE A 580 16.45 5.66 -8.18
N LEU A 581 16.09 4.39 -8.43
CA LEU A 581 15.32 3.56 -7.52
C LEU A 581 16.25 2.56 -6.84
N VAL A 582 16.08 2.38 -5.54
CA VAL A 582 16.85 1.42 -4.74
C VAL A 582 15.93 0.38 -4.16
N SER A 583 16.33 -0.89 -4.29
CA SER A 583 15.65 -2.02 -3.68
C SER A 583 16.54 -2.75 -2.68
N GLY A 584 15.95 -3.16 -1.57
CA GLY A 584 16.57 -3.96 -0.53
C GLY A 584 15.76 -5.24 -0.29
N SER A 585 16.45 -6.38 -0.32
CA SER A 585 15.84 -7.71 -0.23
C SER A 585 16.41 -8.52 0.93
N LEU A 586 15.68 -9.57 1.29
CA LEU A 586 16.11 -10.62 2.19
C LEU A 586 17.31 -11.42 1.64
N ASP A 587 17.58 -11.34 0.33
CA ASP A 587 18.76 -11.94 -0.31
C ASP A 587 20.10 -11.28 0.08
N CYS A 588 20.06 -10.33 1.03
CA CYS A 588 21.20 -9.57 1.52
C CYS A 588 21.90 -8.77 0.40
N SER A 589 21.11 -8.24 -0.54
CA SER A 589 21.60 -7.34 -1.58
C SER A 589 20.79 -6.04 -1.67
N ILE A 590 21.52 -4.95 -1.97
CA ILE A 590 20.97 -3.65 -2.36
C ILE A 590 21.21 -3.50 -3.86
N LYS A 591 20.15 -3.27 -4.63
CA LYS A 591 20.24 -3.03 -6.08
C LYS A 591 19.83 -1.60 -6.41
N LEU A 592 20.60 -0.98 -7.31
CA LEU A 592 20.35 0.36 -7.83
C LEU A 592 19.81 0.25 -9.27
N TRP A 593 18.72 0.94 -9.54
CA TRP A 593 18.02 0.93 -10.81
C TRP A 593 17.98 2.33 -11.42
N ASP A 594 18.30 2.43 -12.71
CA ASP A 594 18.18 3.66 -13.46
C ASP A 594 16.72 3.94 -13.83
N PHE A 595 16.13 4.90 -13.14
CA PHE A 595 14.77 5.33 -13.40
C PHE A 595 14.69 6.42 -14.46
N THR A 596 15.78 7.16 -14.72
CA THR A 596 15.79 8.24 -15.72
C THR A 596 15.52 7.69 -17.12
N LYS A 597 16.26 6.65 -17.51
CA LYS A 597 16.07 5.95 -18.77
C LYS A 597 14.65 5.39 -18.91
N LEU A 598 14.11 4.81 -17.84
CA LEU A 598 12.75 4.29 -17.83
C LEU A 598 11.73 5.43 -18.08
N ALA A 599 11.84 6.53 -17.34
CA ALA A 599 10.93 7.67 -17.45
C ALA A 599 11.03 8.37 -18.83
N GLU A 600 12.22 8.49 -19.40
CA GLU A 600 12.42 9.06 -20.74
C GLU A 600 11.78 8.20 -21.83
N GLU A 601 12.02 6.89 -21.83
CA GLU A 601 11.41 5.99 -22.81
C GLU A 601 9.88 6.01 -22.71
N MET A 602 9.33 6.14 -21.50
CA MET A 602 7.89 6.28 -21.30
C MET A 602 7.32 7.58 -21.88
N SER A 603 8.03 8.70 -21.72
CA SER A 603 7.57 9.99 -22.25
C SER A 603 7.44 9.98 -23.79
N LEU A 604 8.22 9.12 -24.45
CA LEU A 604 8.14 8.89 -25.90
C LEU A 604 6.95 8.01 -26.28
N GLU A 605 6.60 7.03 -25.44
CA GLU A 605 5.46 6.12 -25.62
C GLU A 605 4.10 6.79 -25.33
N ASP A 606 4.06 7.82 -24.48
CA ASP A 606 2.85 8.63 -24.20
C ASP A 606 2.22 9.24 -25.47
N VAL A 607 2.98 9.35 -26.57
CA VAL A 607 2.49 9.84 -27.87
C VAL A 607 1.57 8.82 -28.57
N ASN A 608 1.70 7.53 -28.27
CA ASN A 608 0.92 6.43 -28.83
C ASN A 608 0.31 5.57 -27.71
N VAL A 609 -0.77 6.06 -27.07
CA VAL A 609 -1.46 5.30 -26.02
C VAL A 609 -2.11 4.05 -26.61
N SER A 610 -1.40 2.92 -26.55
CA SER A 610 -1.94 1.61 -26.87
C SER A 610 -2.83 1.11 -25.73
N HIS A 611 -3.83 0.28 -26.05
CA HIS A 611 -4.72 -0.27 -25.03
C HIS A 611 -4.03 -1.18 -24.01
N ASN A 612 -2.86 -1.72 -24.37
CA ASN A 612 -1.97 -2.49 -23.52
C ASN A 612 -0.52 -2.17 -23.94
N PRO A 613 0.20 -1.29 -23.22
CA PRO A 613 1.61 -1.03 -23.51
C PRO A 613 2.44 -2.30 -23.26
N ASP A 614 3.52 -2.45 -24.03
CA ASP A 614 4.46 -3.54 -23.81
C ASP A 614 5.14 -3.37 -22.46
N VAL A 615 5.06 -4.39 -21.61
CA VAL A 615 5.70 -4.36 -20.29
C VAL A 615 7.19 -4.61 -20.45
N LYS A 616 7.99 -3.67 -19.99
CA LYS A 616 9.45 -3.75 -20.06
C LYS A 616 9.97 -4.71 -19.00
N THR A 617 10.63 -5.78 -19.44
CA THR A 617 11.17 -6.84 -18.56
C THR A 617 12.69 -6.92 -18.54
N CYS A 618 13.38 -6.10 -19.34
CA CYS A 618 14.83 -6.19 -19.53
C CYS A 618 15.62 -5.59 -18.35
N THR A 619 16.00 -6.43 -17.39
CA THR A 619 16.68 -6.03 -16.15
C THR A 619 18.08 -5.49 -16.35
N GLU A 620 18.87 -6.10 -17.22
CA GLU A 620 20.28 -5.74 -17.45
C GLU A 620 20.42 -4.30 -17.97
N SER A 621 19.38 -3.80 -18.64
CA SER A 621 19.40 -2.46 -19.23
C SER A 621 19.11 -1.34 -18.24
N TYR A 622 18.53 -1.66 -17.08
CA TYR A 622 18.15 -0.70 -16.03
C TYR A 622 18.92 -0.93 -14.72
N LEU A 623 19.49 -2.11 -14.49
CA LEU A 623 20.28 -2.39 -13.30
C LEU A 623 21.65 -1.69 -13.40
N LEU A 624 21.88 -0.72 -12.52
CA LEU A 624 23.16 0.00 -12.45
C LEU A 624 24.22 -0.80 -11.70
N ARG A 625 23.90 -1.23 -10.48
CA ARG A 625 24.83 -1.96 -9.62
C ARG A 625 24.10 -2.74 -8.53
N SER A 626 24.71 -3.84 -8.10
CA SER A 626 24.29 -4.66 -6.96
C SER A 626 25.37 -4.66 -5.89
N PHE A 627 24.99 -4.44 -4.63
CA PHE A 627 25.87 -4.43 -3.47
C PHE A 627 25.43 -5.50 -2.47
N GLY A 628 26.33 -6.36 -2.03
CA GLY A 628 26.04 -7.36 -0.99
C GLY A 628 26.22 -6.79 0.42
N THR A 629 25.31 -7.12 1.34
CA THR A 629 25.31 -6.65 2.74
C THR A 629 25.89 -7.68 3.71
N LYS A 630 26.66 -8.66 3.23
CA LYS A 630 27.39 -9.66 4.06
C LYS A 630 26.48 -10.33 5.12
N ASN A 631 25.44 -11.03 4.67
CA ASN A 631 24.47 -11.79 5.48
C ASN A 631 23.62 -10.95 6.46
N SER A 632 23.49 -9.64 6.24
CA SER A 632 22.54 -8.83 7.00
C SER A 632 21.34 -8.44 6.14
N PRO A 633 20.14 -8.99 6.40
CA PRO A 633 18.95 -8.62 5.66
C PRO A 633 18.56 -7.17 5.94
N ILE A 634 18.07 -6.51 4.90
CA ILE A 634 17.76 -5.07 4.92
C ILE A 634 16.35 -4.87 5.45
N LEU A 635 16.22 -3.96 6.42
CA LEU A 635 14.95 -3.59 7.06
C LEU A 635 14.44 -2.22 6.62
N ALA A 636 15.33 -1.29 6.29
CA ALA A 636 14.97 0.04 5.84
C ALA A 636 16.03 0.65 4.92
N LEU A 637 15.55 1.46 3.97
CA LEU A 637 16.38 2.26 3.07
C LEU A 637 15.93 3.73 3.13
N HIS A 638 16.88 4.65 3.25
CA HIS A 638 16.59 6.06 3.37
C HIS A 638 17.61 6.92 2.60
N PHE A 639 17.13 7.79 1.72
CA PHE A 639 17.96 8.82 1.12
C PHE A 639 17.93 10.10 1.95
N THR A 640 19.12 10.51 2.39
CA THR A 640 19.34 11.84 2.97
C THR A 640 19.05 12.94 1.95
N ARG A 641 18.90 14.18 2.42
CA ARG A 641 18.66 15.36 1.55
C ARG A 641 19.76 15.62 0.52
N ARG A 642 20.97 15.09 0.74
CA ARG A 642 22.14 15.19 -0.13
C ARG A 642 22.39 13.96 -1.01
N ASN A 643 21.45 13.01 -1.07
CA ASN A 643 21.53 11.78 -1.85
C ASN A 643 22.58 10.74 -1.34
N LEU A 644 22.98 10.82 -0.07
CA LEU A 644 23.61 9.69 0.62
C LEU A 644 22.53 8.65 0.96
N LEU A 645 22.77 7.38 0.66
CA LEU A 645 21.86 6.28 0.96
C LEU A 645 22.24 5.64 2.30
N PHE A 646 21.28 5.60 3.22
CA PHE A 646 21.36 4.81 4.45
C PHE A 646 20.61 3.51 4.28
N GLY A 647 21.32 2.39 4.48
CA GLY A 647 20.72 1.06 4.59
C GLY A 647 20.82 0.60 6.03
N ILE A 648 19.72 0.10 6.58
CA ILE A 648 19.68 -0.50 7.91
C ILE A 648 19.40 -1.98 7.73
N GLY A 649 20.22 -2.82 8.37
CA GLY A 649 19.96 -4.24 8.45
C GLY A 649 20.18 -4.78 9.84
N ARG A 650 19.56 -5.93 10.10
CA ARG A 650 19.85 -6.72 11.30
C ARG A 650 21.01 -7.67 10.99
N PHE A 651 21.93 -7.83 11.95
CA PHE A 651 22.96 -8.86 11.81
C PHE A 651 22.30 -10.22 12.05
N ASP A 652 22.29 -11.08 11.04
CA ASP A 652 21.92 -12.49 11.22
C ASP A 652 23.20 -13.32 11.29
N ALA A 653 23.33 -14.12 12.36
CA ALA A 653 24.52 -14.94 12.59
C ALA A 653 24.39 -16.35 11.98
N SER A 654 23.23 -16.65 11.39
CA SER A 654 22.86 -17.96 10.84
C SER A 654 23.59 -18.32 9.56
#